data_AF-A0A8C3RCW0-F1
#
_entry.id   AF-A0A8C3RCW0-F1
#
_cell.length_a   1.000
_cell.length_b   1.000
_cell.length_c   1.000
_cell.angle_alpha   90.00
_cell.angle_beta   90.00
_cell.angle_gamma   90.00
#
_symmetry.space_group_name_H-M   'P 1'
#
loop_
_entity.id
_entity.type
_entity.pdbx_description
1 polymer ?
#
loop_
_entity_poly.entity_id
_entity_poly.type
_entity_poly.pdbx_seq_one_letter_code
_entity_poly.pdbx_strand_id
1 'polypeptide(L)'
;MTRILTACKVVKTLKGRLKFCNVSADHWSFSRTGTRLLSTKVQTANLVLEDGMKMKGYSFGYPSSTAGEVVFNTGLSGYTEALTDPSYKGQILTLANPIVGNGGVPDTAALDEMGLRRFLESDGVKVSGLLVQDYSNDYSHWQAIRSLGEWLQEEQVPALYGIDTRMLSKLIRDKGTVLGKIEFEGQPVEFADPNKQNLIAEVSTKEVKIYGRGNPIKVVAVDCGLKHNVIRLLVKRGAEVHLVPWDHDFTGMDYDGLIISGGPGDPMKAQEVIQNVRKVLESNRPEPLFGISMGHLITGIAAGATSYKMQMANRGQNQPVLNAVNGQAVITAQNHGYAIESSALPPGWKPLFVNANDQTNEGIMHETRSIFTAQFYPDANPGPRDTEFLFDSFISLVKRGKGTTIPSVLPKAGVTASRVEVSKVLILGSGGLSIGQAGEFDYSGSQAVKALKEENVKIVLMNPNIASVQTNETGLKQADAVYFLPITPQFVMEVIKAERPDGLILGMGGQTALNCGVELFKQGVLQQYGVKVLGTSVESIMATEDRKLFSDKLTELNEKIAPSLAVESVEDALKAAEKICYPVMIRSAYALGGLGSGICPDKETLLDLGTKAFAMTNQILVEKSVVGWKEIEYEVVRDAADNCIAVCNMENIDAMGVHTGDSVVVAPSQTLNDEEFQMLRDRAIKVVRHLGIVGECNIQFALHPTSLEYYIIEVNARLSRSSALASKATGYPLAFIAAKIALGIPLPEIKNVVTGKTSACFEPSLDYVVTKIPRWDLDRFQHTSNRIGSSMKSVGEVMAIGRTFEESFQKALRMCHPSVDGFVSHLPMNKAWPAIVDLHKELSEPSSTRIYAIAKALDNEVPVDVIHQLTAIDKWFLYKMRSIRNMEKILKEVNSKTIPEETLRRAKQMGFSDKQIGKCLRLTEVQCRQLRLRKNIVPWVKQIDTLAAEYPAVTNYLYVTYNGQEHDVKFDDCGVMVLGCGPYHIGSSVEFDWCAVSSIRTLRQLGNKTVVVNCNPETVSTDFDECDRLYFEELSLERILDIYQYEGCSGCIISVGGQIPNNLAVPLHQNGVKILGTNPLKIDQAEDRSIFSAVLDELHVAQAPWKAVSTLVTELGSLLSYSHSGSAMNVVFTEEEMKKFLAEATRVSQDYPVVLTKFIEDAREVEMDAVAKAGRVISHAISEHVEDAGVHSGDATLMFPTQTISQGALEKVEDCLIHIYAIWFSFHFLFSHNTYIIMSDV
;
A
#
# COMPACT_ATOMS: atom_id res chain seq x y z
N MET A 1 -57.49 -21.47 -24.57
CA MET A 1 -57.58 -22.39 -25.73
C MET A 1 -56.37 -23.32 -25.66
N THR A 2 -56.29 -24.29 -24.75
CA THR A 2 -57.08 -25.52 -24.57
C THR A 2 -56.94 -26.52 -25.73
N ARG A 3 -56.06 -27.53 -25.56
CA ARG A 3 -56.36 -28.98 -25.62
C ARG A 3 -55.04 -29.78 -25.40
N ILE A 4 -54.82 -30.44 -24.25
CA ILE A 4 -55.34 -31.76 -23.77
C ILE A 4 -54.50 -32.92 -24.35
N LEU A 5 -53.59 -33.52 -23.55
CA LEU A 5 -53.72 -34.82 -22.81
C LEU A 5 -53.78 -36.03 -23.78
N THR A 6 -53.09 -37.17 -23.63
CA THR A 6 -52.77 -37.99 -22.44
C THR A 6 -51.85 -39.17 -22.84
N ALA A 7 -51.06 -39.71 -21.89
CA ALA A 7 -50.82 -41.14 -21.52
C ALA A 7 -50.54 -42.22 -22.61
N CYS A 8 -49.80 -43.32 -22.41
CA CYS A 8 -48.99 -43.90 -21.34
C CYS A 8 -48.31 -45.17 -21.93
N LYS A 9 -47.10 -45.49 -21.43
CA LYS A 9 -46.61 -46.85 -21.10
C LYS A 9 -46.28 -47.91 -22.20
N VAL A 10 -45.04 -48.39 -22.09
CA VAL A 10 -44.61 -49.82 -21.88
C VAL A 10 -43.92 -50.58 -23.05
N VAL A 11 -42.59 -50.68 -22.89
CA VAL A 11 -41.73 -51.90 -22.87
C VAL A 11 -41.36 -52.63 -24.18
N LYS A 12 -40.02 -52.78 -24.37
CA LYS A 12 -39.19 -53.98 -24.65
C LYS A 12 -38.12 -53.83 -25.78
N THR A 13 -36.88 -53.60 -25.33
CA THR A 13 -35.63 -54.37 -25.59
C THR A 13 -35.14 -54.61 -27.04
N LEU A 14 -33.91 -54.17 -27.36
CA LEU A 14 -32.71 -55.02 -27.56
C LEU A 14 -31.45 -54.24 -28.01
N LYS A 15 -30.43 -54.28 -27.13
CA LYS A 15 -28.96 -54.48 -27.33
C LYS A 15 -28.20 -53.71 -28.43
N GLY A 16 -27.15 -52.99 -28.02
CA GLY A 16 -25.98 -52.72 -28.88
C GLY A 16 -24.95 -51.69 -28.38
N ARG A 17 -24.16 -52.05 -27.36
CA ARG A 17 -22.81 -51.57 -26.96
C ARG A 17 -22.22 -50.28 -27.60
N LEU A 18 -21.83 -49.33 -26.75
CA LEU A 18 -20.45 -48.85 -26.55
C LEU A 18 -20.40 -47.92 -25.32
N LYS A 19 -19.51 -48.23 -24.36
CA LYS A 19 -19.32 -47.52 -23.09
C LYS A 19 -18.29 -46.40 -23.29
N PHE A 20 -18.67 -45.16 -23.00
CA PHE A 20 -17.77 -44.10 -22.54
C PHE A 20 -18.31 -43.59 -21.20
N CYS A 21 -17.43 -43.48 -20.20
CA CYS A 21 -17.76 -43.04 -18.86
C CYS A 21 -18.08 -41.54 -18.85
N ASN A 22 -19.36 -41.19 -18.75
CA ASN A 22 -19.79 -39.89 -18.24
C ASN A 22 -20.18 -40.06 -16.78
N VAL A 23 -19.43 -39.41 -15.88
CA VAL A 23 -19.88 -39.19 -14.50
C VAL A 23 -20.96 -38.12 -14.58
N SER A 24 -22.21 -38.53 -14.32
CA SER A 24 -23.36 -37.63 -14.26
C SER A 24 -23.51 -37.08 -12.85
N ALA A 25 -23.91 -35.81 -12.81
CA ALA A 25 -24.26 -35.05 -11.64
C ALA A 25 -25.36 -35.73 -10.83
N ASP A 26 -25.12 -35.91 -9.54
CA ASP A 26 -26.16 -36.21 -8.57
C ASP A 26 -26.16 -35.21 -7.42
N HIS A 27 -27.30 -34.52 -7.31
CA HIS A 27 -28.00 -34.15 -6.09
C HIS A 27 -27.21 -33.44 -4.98
N TRP A 28 -27.01 -32.13 -5.14
CA TRP A 28 -26.84 -31.22 -4.01
C TRP A 28 -28.20 -30.59 -3.67
N SER A 29 -28.79 -31.04 -2.56
CA SER A 29 -29.96 -30.41 -1.97
C SER A 29 -29.55 -29.06 -1.37
N PHE A 30 -29.80 -27.98 -2.10
CA PHE A 30 -29.58 -26.62 -1.63
C PHE A 30 -30.59 -26.26 -0.53
N SER A 31 -30.10 -25.97 0.68
CA SER A 31 -30.83 -25.13 1.61
C SER A 31 -30.85 -23.72 1.02
N ARG A 32 -32.04 -23.23 0.67
CA ARG A 32 -32.25 -21.82 0.32
C ARG A 32 -32.14 -21.00 1.61
N THR A 33 -30.95 -20.54 1.97
CA THR A 33 -30.82 -19.41 2.89
C THR A 33 -31.02 -18.13 2.09
N GLY A 34 -32.11 -17.45 2.44
CA GLY A 34 -32.79 -16.42 1.65
C GLY A 34 -31.94 -15.22 1.26
N THR A 35 -32.23 -14.75 0.06
CA THR A 35 -32.26 -13.35 -0.34
C THR A 35 -33.13 -12.57 0.67
N ARG A 36 -32.53 -12.04 1.74
CA ARG A 36 -33.12 -10.98 2.59
C ARG A 36 -32.48 -9.66 2.21
N LEU A 37 -32.86 -9.12 1.05
CA LEU A 37 -32.70 -7.71 0.74
C LEU A 37 -34.12 -7.18 0.50
N LEU A 38 -34.50 -6.17 1.28
CA LEU A 38 -35.79 -5.47 1.35
C LEU A 38 -36.80 -6.03 2.40
N SER A 39 -36.65 -5.61 3.66
CA SER A 39 -37.76 -5.00 4.48
C SER A 39 -37.48 -4.83 5.99
N THR A 40 -36.32 -5.22 6.53
CA THR A 40 -35.94 -4.81 7.89
C THR A 40 -35.15 -3.51 7.83
N LYS A 41 -35.70 -2.40 8.37
CA LYS A 41 -34.92 -1.17 8.62
C LYS A 41 -33.66 -1.56 9.38
N VAL A 42 -32.47 -1.26 8.85
CA VAL A 42 -31.21 -1.43 9.59
C VAL A 42 -31.30 -0.58 10.86
N GLN A 43 -31.12 -1.22 12.02
CA GLN A 43 -31.24 -0.54 13.31
C GLN A 43 -30.05 0.41 13.49
N THR A 44 -30.31 1.62 13.98
CA THR A 44 -29.29 2.64 14.24
C THR A 44 -29.23 2.97 15.72
N ALA A 45 -28.07 3.41 16.18
CA ALA A 45 -27.86 3.98 17.51
C ALA A 45 -26.92 5.18 17.42
N ASN A 46 -26.76 5.90 18.53
CA ASN A 46 -25.81 7.01 18.59
C ASN A 46 -24.69 6.67 19.56
N LEU A 47 -23.45 6.95 19.16
CA LEU A 47 -22.38 7.20 20.12
C LEU A 47 -22.57 8.61 20.67
N VAL A 48 -22.72 8.73 21.99
CA VAL A 48 -22.83 10.01 22.69
C VAL A 48 -21.64 10.14 23.62
N LEU A 49 -20.87 11.21 23.47
CA LEU A 49 -19.74 11.54 24.35
C LEU A 49 -20.19 12.50 25.46
N GLU A 50 -19.45 12.55 26.56
CA GLU A 50 -19.78 13.38 27.73
C GLU A 50 -19.78 14.88 27.45
N ASP A 51 -19.09 15.33 26.39
CA ASP A 51 -19.09 16.73 25.93
C ASP A 51 -20.34 17.09 25.11
N GLY A 52 -21.26 16.15 24.92
CA GLY A 52 -22.49 16.32 24.16
C GLY A 52 -22.38 15.97 22.67
N MET A 53 -21.19 15.62 22.18
CA MET A 53 -21.01 15.18 20.80
C MET A 53 -21.81 13.89 20.53
N LYS A 54 -22.45 13.84 19.34
CA LYS A 54 -23.23 12.67 18.90
C LYS A 54 -22.82 12.24 17.50
N MET A 55 -22.49 10.96 17.36
CA MET A 55 -22.25 10.31 16.06
C MET A 55 -23.28 9.21 15.86
N LYS A 56 -23.98 9.24 14.73
CA LYS A 56 -24.96 8.20 14.38
C LYS A 56 -24.25 7.05 13.68
N GLY A 57 -24.50 5.82 14.13
CA GLY A 57 -23.97 4.61 13.52
C GLY A 57 -25.06 3.56 13.27
N TYR A 58 -24.68 2.51 12.55
CA TYR A 58 -25.50 1.35 12.25
C TYR A 58 -25.14 0.20 13.17
N SER A 59 -26.14 -0.39 13.83
CA SER A 59 -25.94 -1.52 14.72
C SER A 59 -25.62 -2.79 13.94
N PHE A 60 -24.57 -3.50 14.36
CA PHE A 60 -24.27 -4.85 13.88
C PHE A 60 -24.02 -5.87 15.01
N GLY A 61 -23.79 -5.38 16.23
CA GLY A 61 -23.74 -6.20 17.46
C GLY A 61 -25.10 -6.33 18.15
N TYR A 62 -25.07 -6.59 19.46
CA TYR A 62 -26.28 -6.72 20.28
C TYR A 62 -27.03 -5.37 20.42
N PRO A 63 -28.35 -5.30 20.20
CA PRO A 63 -29.09 -4.05 20.13
C PRO A 63 -29.48 -3.50 21.53
N SER A 64 -28.49 -3.27 22.39
CA SER A 64 -28.67 -2.65 23.71
C SER A 64 -27.74 -1.45 23.95
N SER A 65 -28.14 -0.56 24.83
CA SER A 65 -27.31 0.57 25.23
C SER A 65 -26.25 0.17 26.27
N THR A 66 -25.08 0.81 26.21
CA THR A 66 -23.96 0.59 27.12
C THR A 66 -23.18 1.89 27.32
N ALA A 67 -22.52 2.04 28.46
CA ALA A 67 -21.70 3.20 28.81
C ALA A 67 -20.33 2.75 29.34
N GLY A 68 -19.30 3.56 29.08
CA GLY A 68 -17.95 3.28 29.52
C GLY A 68 -16.95 4.35 29.09
N GLU A 69 -15.67 4.09 29.35
CA GLU A 69 -14.58 4.92 28.82
C GLU A 69 -14.36 4.58 27.34
N VAL A 70 -14.38 5.56 26.46
CA VAL A 70 -14.09 5.39 25.03
C VAL A 70 -12.59 5.45 24.83
N VAL A 71 -12.04 4.42 24.21
CA VAL A 71 -10.60 4.30 23.94
C VAL A 71 -10.38 3.99 22.46
N PHE A 72 -9.19 4.24 21.95
CA PHE A 72 -8.78 3.80 20.61
C PHE A 72 -7.53 2.92 20.69
N ASN A 73 -7.35 2.03 19.71
CA ASN A 73 -6.15 1.22 19.56
C ASN A 73 -5.70 1.22 18.09
N THR A 74 -4.41 1.44 17.86
CA THR A 74 -3.79 1.56 16.53
C THR A 74 -3.40 0.23 15.89
N GLY A 75 -3.59 -0.90 16.58
CA GLY A 75 -3.40 -2.24 16.03
C GLY A 75 -4.34 -2.53 14.86
N LEU A 76 -3.81 -3.10 13.78
CA LEU A 76 -4.55 -3.32 12.53
C LEU A 76 -5.06 -4.76 12.37
N SER A 77 -4.31 -5.74 12.90
CA SER A 77 -4.67 -7.17 12.87
C SER A 77 -5.26 -7.64 14.20
N GLY A 78 -5.92 -8.81 14.15
CA GLY A 78 -6.28 -9.56 15.36
C GLY A 78 -7.41 -8.96 16.19
N TYR A 79 -8.50 -8.53 15.55
CA TYR A 79 -9.66 -8.02 16.30
C TYR A 79 -10.29 -9.09 17.22
N THR A 80 -10.19 -10.39 16.88
CA THR A 80 -10.73 -11.46 17.73
C THR A 80 -9.98 -11.53 19.06
N GLU A 81 -8.66 -11.52 19.00
CA GLU A 81 -7.74 -11.52 20.12
C GLU A 81 -7.91 -10.23 20.93
N ALA A 82 -7.91 -9.06 20.25
CA ALA A 82 -8.09 -7.75 20.89
C ALA A 82 -9.41 -7.63 21.66
N LEU A 83 -10.54 -8.08 21.09
CA LEU A 83 -11.85 -8.00 21.74
C LEU A 83 -11.95 -8.88 23.01
N THR A 84 -11.07 -9.87 23.14
CA THR A 84 -11.02 -10.77 24.30
C THR A 84 -9.92 -10.42 25.30
N ASP A 85 -9.19 -9.32 25.09
CA ASP A 85 -8.22 -8.79 26.04
C ASP A 85 -8.94 -8.25 27.30
N PRO A 86 -8.68 -8.81 28.51
CA PRO A 86 -9.29 -8.36 29.75
C PRO A 86 -9.07 -6.88 30.09
N SER A 87 -8.02 -6.25 29.58
CA SER A 87 -7.72 -4.83 29.85
C SER A 87 -8.76 -3.86 29.28
N TYR A 88 -9.62 -4.31 28.34
CA TYR A 88 -10.75 -3.54 27.83
C TYR A 88 -12.04 -3.60 28.66
N LYS A 89 -12.02 -4.28 29.81
CA LYS A 89 -13.20 -4.34 30.68
C LYS A 89 -13.72 -2.94 31.01
N GLY A 90 -15.00 -2.69 30.73
CA GLY A 90 -15.65 -1.39 30.99
C GLY A 90 -15.40 -0.33 29.90
N GLN A 91 -14.66 -0.65 28.83
CA GLN A 91 -14.29 0.30 27.78
C GLN A 91 -15.07 0.05 26.49
N ILE A 92 -15.37 1.14 25.77
CA ILE A 92 -15.91 1.11 24.41
C ILE A 92 -14.72 1.28 23.45
N LEU A 93 -14.40 0.23 22.69
CA LEU A 93 -13.21 0.19 21.85
C LEU A 93 -13.48 0.79 20.47
N THR A 94 -12.65 1.74 20.08
CA THR A 94 -12.56 2.30 18.73
C THR A 94 -11.38 1.67 18.00
N LEU A 95 -11.63 0.96 16.89
CA LEU A 95 -10.54 0.38 16.09
C LEU A 95 -10.04 1.39 15.04
N ALA A 96 -8.72 1.54 14.94
CA ALA A 96 -8.09 2.36 13.93
C ALA A 96 -8.29 1.78 12.52
N ASN A 97 -8.15 0.46 12.36
CA ASN A 97 -8.41 -0.21 11.10
C ASN A 97 -9.86 0.08 10.63
N PRO A 98 -10.05 0.72 9.48
CA PRO A 98 -11.37 1.13 9.04
C PRO A 98 -12.23 -0.04 8.54
N ILE A 99 -11.65 -1.21 8.28
CA ILE A 99 -12.33 -2.35 7.65
C ILE A 99 -12.24 -3.56 8.59
N VAL A 100 -13.34 -3.87 9.29
CA VAL A 100 -13.35 -4.87 10.36
C VAL A 100 -14.33 -6.00 10.06
N GLY A 101 -13.97 -7.24 10.42
CA GLY A 101 -14.80 -8.45 10.25
C GLY A 101 -14.45 -9.32 9.04
N ASN A 102 -13.37 -9.00 8.32
CA ASN A 102 -13.00 -9.65 7.05
C ASN A 102 -12.82 -11.17 7.17
N GLY A 103 -12.20 -11.62 8.27
CA GLY A 103 -11.96 -13.03 8.55
C GLY A 103 -13.07 -13.71 9.35
N GLY A 104 -14.20 -13.05 9.61
CA GLY A 104 -15.25 -13.60 10.47
C GLY A 104 -14.74 -13.87 11.88
N VAL A 105 -15.23 -14.93 12.52
CA VAL A 105 -14.79 -15.35 13.85
C VAL A 105 -14.52 -16.85 13.83
N PRO A 106 -13.38 -17.32 14.39
CA PRO A 106 -13.07 -18.74 14.50
C PRO A 106 -13.96 -19.44 15.52
N ASP A 107 -13.75 -20.74 15.74
CA ASP A 107 -14.47 -21.49 16.78
C ASP A 107 -14.08 -20.99 18.18
N THR A 108 -14.90 -20.11 18.75
CA THR A 108 -14.68 -19.53 20.07
C THR A 108 -14.92 -20.52 21.21
N ALA A 109 -15.54 -21.68 20.93
CA ALA A 109 -15.75 -22.71 21.93
C ALA A 109 -14.57 -23.69 22.01
N ALA A 110 -13.78 -23.81 20.93
CA ALA A 110 -12.62 -24.69 20.85
C ALA A 110 -11.65 -24.46 22.01
N LEU A 111 -11.23 -25.56 22.64
CA LEU A 111 -10.22 -25.57 23.69
C LEU A 111 -8.90 -26.11 23.13
N ASP A 112 -7.78 -25.58 23.61
CA ASP A 112 -6.46 -26.17 23.40
C ASP A 112 -6.20 -27.31 24.41
N GLU A 113 -5.03 -27.96 24.30
CA GLU A 113 -4.60 -29.06 25.16
C GLU A 113 -4.50 -28.68 26.65
N MET A 114 -4.48 -27.39 26.97
CA MET A 114 -4.44 -26.87 28.35
C MET A 114 -5.85 -26.55 28.88
N GLY A 115 -6.90 -26.70 28.06
CA GLY A 115 -8.27 -26.34 28.40
C GLY A 115 -8.55 -24.84 28.34
N LEU A 116 -7.68 -24.06 27.69
CA LEU A 116 -7.90 -22.64 27.42
C LEU A 116 -8.62 -22.47 26.08
N ARG A 117 -9.33 -21.35 25.89
CA ARG A 117 -9.93 -21.01 24.59
C ARG A 117 -8.82 -20.93 23.54
N ARG A 118 -8.88 -21.74 22.48
CA ARG A 118 -7.77 -21.90 21.52
C ARG A 118 -7.42 -20.62 20.77
N PHE A 119 -8.44 -19.88 20.34
CA PHE A 119 -8.29 -18.70 19.47
C PHE A 119 -8.59 -17.38 20.18
N LEU A 120 -8.81 -17.41 21.51
CA LEU A 120 -9.14 -16.23 22.31
C LEU A 120 -8.13 -16.04 23.43
N GLU A 121 -8.04 -14.81 23.93
CA GLU A 121 -7.13 -14.43 25.01
C GLU A 121 -7.80 -14.38 26.39
N SER A 122 -9.11 -14.62 26.45
CA SER A 122 -9.85 -14.92 27.68
C SER A 122 -11.07 -15.78 27.39
N ASP A 123 -11.92 -16.03 28.38
CA ASP A 123 -13.10 -16.90 28.25
C ASP A 123 -14.20 -16.38 27.28
N GLY A 124 -14.12 -15.12 26.85
CA GLY A 124 -15.12 -14.46 26.00
C GLY A 124 -14.79 -12.98 25.75
N VAL A 125 -15.69 -12.23 25.12
CA VAL A 125 -15.48 -10.80 24.80
C VAL A 125 -15.39 -9.96 26.10
N LYS A 126 -14.54 -8.93 26.07
CA LYS A 126 -14.22 -8.11 27.25
C LYS A 126 -14.55 -6.63 27.08
N VAL A 127 -14.59 -6.12 25.84
CA VAL A 127 -15.05 -4.76 25.55
C VAL A 127 -16.52 -4.60 25.95
N SER A 128 -16.89 -3.41 26.43
CA SER A 128 -18.28 -3.05 26.72
C SER A 128 -19.06 -2.67 25.45
N GLY A 129 -18.36 -2.24 24.40
CA GLY A 129 -18.91 -1.95 23.09
C GLY A 129 -17.82 -1.74 22.04
N LEU A 130 -18.18 -1.78 20.76
CA LEU A 130 -17.25 -1.67 19.64
C LEU A 130 -17.67 -0.60 18.63
N LEU A 131 -16.71 0.19 18.16
CA LEU A 131 -16.89 1.27 17.18
C LEU A 131 -15.93 1.05 16.00
N VAL A 132 -16.48 1.00 14.78
CA VAL A 132 -15.71 0.81 13.54
C VAL A 132 -16.19 1.74 12.42
N GLN A 133 -15.36 1.94 11.40
CA GLN A 133 -15.73 2.73 10.22
C GLN A 133 -16.62 1.92 9.26
N ASP A 134 -16.16 0.76 8.79
CA ASP A 134 -16.91 -0.17 7.94
C ASP A 134 -16.88 -1.58 8.54
N TYR A 135 -18.00 -2.29 8.40
CA TYR A 135 -18.17 -3.66 8.88
C TYR A 135 -18.38 -4.60 7.69
N SER A 136 -17.53 -5.61 7.57
CA SER A 136 -17.65 -6.69 6.58
C SER A 136 -18.67 -7.74 7.04
N ASN A 137 -19.88 -7.65 6.51
CA ASN A 137 -20.92 -8.67 6.76
C ASN A 137 -20.58 -10.03 6.11
N ASP A 138 -20.08 -9.99 4.88
CA ASP A 138 -19.53 -11.16 4.20
C ASP A 138 -18.05 -11.32 4.59
N TYR A 139 -17.65 -12.51 5.05
CA TYR A 139 -16.28 -12.82 5.48
C TYR A 139 -15.68 -13.98 4.67
N SER A 140 -14.34 -14.09 4.66
CA SER A 140 -13.60 -15.17 4.02
C SER A 140 -12.30 -15.43 4.76
N HIS A 141 -12.26 -16.53 5.51
CA HIS A 141 -11.04 -17.07 6.11
C HIS A 141 -11.27 -18.54 6.44
N TRP A 142 -10.25 -19.37 6.32
CA TRP A 142 -10.39 -20.83 6.42
C TRP A 142 -10.73 -21.32 7.84
N GLN A 143 -10.43 -20.52 8.88
CA GLN A 143 -10.83 -20.80 10.26
C GLN A 143 -12.21 -20.26 10.63
N ALA A 144 -12.83 -19.43 9.78
CA ALA A 144 -14.06 -18.71 10.14
C ALA A 144 -15.28 -19.64 10.17
N ILE A 145 -16.06 -19.59 11.25
CA ILE A 145 -17.31 -20.37 11.37
C ILE A 145 -18.56 -19.49 11.36
N ARG A 146 -18.41 -18.19 11.64
CA ARG A 146 -19.50 -17.20 11.71
C ARG A 146 -18.98 -15.79 11.50
N SER A 147 -19.90 -14.82 11.37
CA SER A 147 -19.56 -13.40 11.27
C SER A 147 -19.22 -12.79 12.64
N LEU A 148 -18.51 -11.65 12.62
CA LEU A 148 -18.25 -10.85 13.83
C LEU A 148 -19.55 -10.33 14.47
N GLY A 149 -20.53 -9.91 13.67
CA GLY A 149 -21.82 -9.43 14.18
C GLY A 149 -22.59 -10.51 14.94
N GLU A 150 -22.63 -11.74 14.42
CA GLU A 150 -23.26 -12.87 15.11
C GLU A 150 -22.59 -13.16 16.45
N TRP A 151 -21.25 -13.19 16.50
CA TRP A 151 -20.52 -13.41 17.75
C TRP A 151 -20.80 -12.31 18.80
N LEU A 152 -20.82 -11.03 18.39
CA LEU A 152 -21.12 -9.92 19.28
C LEU A 152 -22.58 -9.94 19.77
N GLN A 153 -23.52 -10.44 18.96
CA GLN A 153 -24.91 -10.65 19.39
C GLN A 153 -25.02 -11.76 20.45
N GLU A 154 -24.28 -12.86 20.29
CA GLU A 154 -24.23 -13.96 21.26
C GLU A 154 -23.63 -13.52 22.60
N GLU A 155 -22.54 -12.76 22.55
CA GLU A 155 -21.83 -12.23 23.74
C GLU A 155 -22.51 -10.97 24.32
N GLN A 156 -23.63 -10.53 23.74
CA GLN A 156 -24.42 -9.37 24.17
C GLN A 156 -23.64 -8.04 24.17
N VAL A 157 -22.78 -7.84 23.16
CA VAL A 157 -21.94 -6.65 23.03
C VAL A 157 -22.48 -5.71 21.96
N PRO A 158 -22.84 -4.46 22.31
CA PRO A 158 -23.25 -3.45 21.34
C PRO A 158 -22.10 -3.03 20.42
N ALA A 159 -22.40 -2.87 19.12
CA ALA A 159 -21.39 -2.46 18.17
C ALA A 159 -21.97 -1.62 17.03
N LEU A 160 -21.26 -0.55 16.66
CA LEU A 160 -21.64 0.39 15.61
C LEU A 160 -20.61 0.50 14.50
N TYR A 161 -21.07 0.48 13.25
CA TYR A 161 -20.28 0.89 12.08
C TYR A 161 -20.80 2.19 11.48
N GLY A 162 -20.03 2.80 10.57
CA GLY A 162 -20.32 4.12 9.99
C GLY A 162 -19.88 5.29 10.86
N ILE A 163 -19.05 5.03 11.87
CA ILE A 163 -18.50 6.01 12.80
C ILE A 163 -17.15 6.50 12.26
N ASP A 164 -16.90 7.81 12.24
CA ASP A 164 -15.58 8.35 11.88
C ASP A 164 -14.57 8.07 13.01
N THR A 165 -13.95 6.89 12.95
CA THR A 165 -13.01 6.42 13.98
C THR A 165 -11.77 7.30 14.10
N ARG A 166 -11.35 7.96 13.01
CA ARG A 166 -10.20 8.88 13.01
C ARG A 166 -10.50 10.16 13.78
N MET A 167 -11.69 10.73 13.58
CA MET A 167 -12.18 11.87 14.37
C MET A 167 -12.24 11.52 15.85
N LEU A 168 -12.72 10.32 16.20
CA LEU A 168 -12.74 9.85 17.59
C LEU A 168 -11.33 9.70 18.17
N SER A 169 -10.38 9.10 17.44
CA SER A 169 -9.00 8.97 17.90
C SER A 169 -8.37 10.31 18.24
N LYS A 170 -8.56 11.33 17.38
CA LYS A 170 -8.08 12.71 17.62
C LYS A 170 -8.70 13.31 18.89
N LEU A 171 -10.01 13.15 19.06
CA LEU A 171 -10.73 13.67 20.22
C LEU A 171 -10.29 13.01 21.52
N ILE A 172 -10.10 11.68 21.52
CA ILE A 172 -9.63 10.92 22.68
C ILE A 172 -8.18 11.31 23.01
N ARG A 173 -7.29 11.36 22.01
CA ARG A 173 -5.89 11.79 22.18
C ARG A 173 -5.78 13.14 22.88
N ASP A 174 -6.57 14.12 22.48
CA ASP A 174 -6.46 15.49 23.00
C ASP A 174 -7.00 15.65 24.44
N LYS A 175 -7.94 14.79 24.85
CA LYS A 175 -8.62 14.87 26.16
C LYS A 175 -8.14 13.85 27.19
N GLY A 176 -7.53 12.76 26.74
CA GLY A 176 -7.11 11.62 27.54
C GLY A 176 -8.25 10.70 27.96
N THR A 177 -8.96 11.04 29.04
CA THR A 177 -10.14 10.26 29.46
C THR A 177 -11.38 10.83 28.81
N VAL A 178 -12.11 10.00 28.05
CA VAL A 178 -13.38 10.39 27.43
C VAL A 178 -14.44 9.37 27.82
N LEU A 179 -15.50 9.82 28.49
CA LEU A 179 -16.66 8.97 28.75
C LEU A 179 -17.63 9.01 27.57
N GLY A 180 -18.18 7.84 27.24
CA GLY A 180 -19.10 7.67 26.13
C GLY A 180 -20.16 6.61 26.40
N LYS A 181 -21.20 6.62 25.56
CA LYS A 181 -22.22 5.59 25.55
C LYS A 181 -22.71 5.30 24.14
N ILE A 182 -22.95 4.03 23.85
CA ILE A 182 -23.76 3.63 22.69
C ILE A 182 -25.21 3.64 23.18
N GLU A 183 -26.05 4.48 22.57
CA GLU A 183 -27.41 4.72 23.01
C GLU A 183 -28.41 4.41 21.89
N PHE A 184 -29.22 3.38 22.12
CA PHE A 184 -30.36 3.01 21.29
C PHE A 184 -31.61 3.80 21.68
N GLU A 185 -32.47 4.06 20.70
CA GLU A 185 -33.75 4.73 20.93
C GLU A 185 -34.60 3.92 21.93
N GLY A 186 -35.10 4.60 22.97
CA GLY A 186 -35.89 3.99 24.03
C GLY A 186 -35.10 3.24 25.12
N GLN A 187 -33.76 3.25 25.07
CA GLN A 187 -32.89 2.60 26.06
C GLN A 187 -31.84 3.57 26.63
N PRO A 188 -32.23 4.61 27.38
CA PRO A 188 -31.26 5.57 27.92
C PRO A 188 -30.36 4.90 28.98
N VAL A 189 -29.08 5.26 28.98
CA VAL A 189 -28.10 4.86 30.02
C VAL A 189 -27.32 6.07 30.50
N GLU A 190 -26.96 6.08 31.78
CA GLU A 190 -26.11 7.13 32.36
C GLU A 190 -24.64 6.91 32.00
N PHE A 191 -23.87 8.00 31.92
CA PHE A 191 -22.42 7.89 31.80
C PHE A 191 -21.83 7.23 33.06
N ALA A 192 -20.92 6.29 32.86
CA ALA A 192 -20.24 5.59 33.94
C ALA A 192 -18.74 5.58 33.68
N ASP A 193 -17.96 6.00 34.68
CA ASP A 193 -16.50 5.86 34.66
C ASP A 193 -16.13 4.51 35.30
N PRO A 194 -15.72 3.50 34.51
CA PRO A 194 -15.38 2.18 35.02
C PRO A 194 -14.14 2.21 35.93
N ASN A 195 -13.24 3.19 35.77
CA ASN A 195 -11.99 3.29 36.53
C ASN A 195 -12.21 3.60 38.03
N LYS A 196 -13.43 3.99 38.42
CA LYS A 196 -13.77 4.18 39.84
C LYS A 196 -13.90 2.85 40.60
N GLN A 197 -14.14 1.75 39.89
CA GLN A 197 -14.27 0.40 40.42
C GLN A 197 -12.93 -0.35 40.41
N ASN A 198 -12.84 -1.44 41.17
CA ASN A 198 -11.72 -2.37 41.09
C ASN A 198 -11.95 -3.36 39.93
N LEU A 199 -11.63 -2.96 38.71
CA LEU A 199 -11.85 -3.77 37.51
C LEU A 199 -11.01 -5.06 37.51
N ILE A 200 -9.86 -5.07 38.19
CA ILE A 200 -9.02 -6.25 38.39
C ILE A 200 -9.84 -7.38 39.05
N ALA A 201 -10.61 -7.05 40.09
CA ALA A 201 -11.46 -8.02 40.78
C ALA A 201 -12.58 -8.59 39.90
N GLU A 202 -13.05 -7.83 38.89
CA GLU A 202 -14.09 -8.28 37.97
C GLU A 202 -13.57 -9.34 36.99
N VAL A 203 -12.33 -9.20 36.52
CA VAL A 203 -11.73 -10.10 35.51
C VAL A 203 -10.90 -11.24 36.08
N SER A 204 -10.37 -11.08 37.31
CA SER A 204 -9.56 -12.11 37.95
C SER A 204 -10.33 -13.41 38.19
N THR A 205 -9.65 -14.54 38.03
CA THR A 205 -10.14 -15.87 38.43
C THR A 205 -10.62 -15.85 39.88
N LYS A 206 -11.67 -16.62 40.16
CA LYS A 206 -12.26 -16.71 41.51
C LYS A 206 -11.64 -17.82 42.36
N GLU A 207 -10.97 -18.76 41.71
CA GLU A 207 -10.35 -19.92 42.34
C GLU A 207 -8.98 -20.19 41.72
N VAL A 208 -8.15 -20.92 42.46
CA VAL A 208 -6.83 -21.36 41.97
C VAL A 208 -7.02 -22.41 40.87
N LYS A 209 -6.40 -22.17 39.71
CA LYS A 209 -6.38 -23.10 38.58
C LYS A 209 -4.94 -23.53 38.29
N ILE A 210 -4.75 -24.80 37.88
CA ILE A 210 -3.43 -25.36 37.59
C ILE A 210 -3.36 -25.77 36.12
N TYR A 211 -2.38 -25.24 35.40
CA TYR A 211 -2.11 -25.55 33.98
C TYR A 211 -0.71 -26.17 33.83
N GLY A 212 -0.54 -27.05 32.84
CA GLY A 212 0.73 -27.76 32.65
C GLY A 212 1.08 -28.71 33.82
N ARG A 213 0.06 -29.36 34.41
CA ARG A 213 0.23 -30.23 35.58
C ARG A 213 1.34 -31.27 35.38
N GLY A 214 2.26 -31.36 36.34
CA GLY A 214 3.40 -32.27 36.29
C GLY A 214 4.67 -31.69 35.65
N ASN A 215 4.59 -30.46 35.12
CA ASN A 215 5.79 -29.74 34.68
C ASN A 215 6.72 -29.40 35.87
N PRO A 216 8.05 -29.37 35.64
CA PRO A 216 9.02 -29.34 36.73
C PRO A 216 9.21 -27.97 37.39
N ILE A 217 8.78 -26.87 36.77
CA ILE A 217 8.96 -25.52 37.29
C ILE A 217 7.63 -24.98 37.80
N LYS A 218 7.48 -24.77 39.09
CA LYS A 218 6.24 -24.25 39.67
C LYS A 218 6.21 -22.73 39.61
N VAL A 219 5.28 -22.18 38.83
CA VAL A 219 5.11 -20.72 38.69
C VAL A 219 3.76 -20.31 39.26
N VAL A 220 3.75 -19.38 40.22
CA VAL A 220 2.52 -18.71 40.64
C VAL A 220 2.25 -17.55 39.69
N ALA A 221 1.09 -17.53 39.06
CA ALA A 221 0.62 -16.45 38.20
C ALA A 221 -0.54 -15.74 38.89
N VAL A 222 -0.31 -14.51 39.35
CA VAL A 222 -1.36 -13.68 39.96
C VAL A 222 -2.20 -13.07 38.85
N ASP A 223 -3.45 -13.50 38.78
CA ASP A 223 -4.38 -13.08 37.73
C ASP A 223 -4.96 -11.72 38.04
N CYS A 224 -4.43 -10.68 37.40
CA CYS A 224 -5.00 -9.34 37.48
C CYS A 224 -5.88 -9.00 36.27
N GLY A 225 -6.24 -9.99 35.44
CA GLY A 225 -6.75 -9.83 34.08
C GLY A 225 -5.76 -10.36 33.05
N LEU A 226 -5.16 -11.52 33.35
CA LEU A 226 -4.12 -12.15 32.56
C LEU A 226 -4.68 -12.69 31.24
N LYS A 227 -3.91 -12.57 30.16
CA LYS A 227 -4.24 -13.14 28.85
C LYS A 227 -3.79 -14.58 28.74
N HIS A 228 -4.60 -15.43 28.11
CA HIS A 228 -4.33 -16.86 27.97
C HIS A 228 -2.94 -17.17 27.40
N ASN A 229 -2.42 -16.35 26.47
CA ASN A 229 -1.12 -16.62 25.88
C ASN A 229 0.05 -16.56 26.89
N VAL A 230 -0.06 -15.82 27.98
CA VAL A 230 0.92 -15.86 29.08
C VAL A 230 1.02 -17.27 29.66
N ILE A 231 -0.11 -17.95 29.87
CA ILE A 231 -0.14 -19.35 30.36
C ILE A 231 0.48 -20.26 29.31
N ARG A 232 0.08 -20.13 28.04
CA ARG A 232 0.60 -20.98 26.94
C ARG A 232 2.12 -20.90 26.85
N LEU A 233 2.69 -19.70 26.91
CA LEU A 233 4.13 -19.46 26.82
C LEU A 233 4.92 -20.01 28.01
N LEU A 234 4.36 -19.95 29.22
CA LEU A 234 4.96 -20.53 30.43
C LEU A 234 4.92 -22.06 30.40
N VAL A 235 3.76 -22.65 30.10
CA VAL A 235 3.60 -24.11 30.02
C VAL A 235 4.52 -24.70 28.93
N LYS A 236 4.60 -24.05 27.76
CA LYS A 236 5.52 -24.42 26.67
C LYS A 236 6.99 -24.45 27.11
N ARG A 237 7.37 -23.65 28.11
CA ARG A 237 8.73 -23.59 28.68
C ARG A 237 8.93 -24.50 29.90
N GLY A 238 7.96 -25.37 30.19
CA GLY A 238 8.04 -26.38 31.24
C GLY A 238 7.59 -25.87 32.61
N ALA A 239 6.69 -24.87 32.66
CA ALA A 239 6.09 -24.42 33.91
C ALA A 239 4.78 -25.17 34.24
N GLU A 240 4.60 -25.58 35.48
CA GLU A 240 3.29 -25.84 36.08
C GLU A 240 2.78 -24.51 36.64
N VAL A 241 1.77 -23.94 35.99
CA VAL A 241 1.27 -22.60 36.28
C VAL A 241 0.10 -22.69 37.27
N HIS A 242 0.29 -22.12 38.45
CA HIS A 242 -0.72 -21.95 39.49
C HIS A 242 -1.32 -20.55 39.32
N LEU A 243 -2.39 -20.45 38.53
CA LEU A 243 -3.13 -19.21 38.34
C LEU A 243 -3.96 -18.93 39.60
N VAL A 244 -3.66 -17.86 40.32
CA VAL A 244 -4.32 -17.50 41.58
C VAL A 244 -5.13 -16.21 41.44
N PRO A 245 -6.24 -16.06 42.20
CA PRO A 245 -6.96 -14.79 42.29
C PRO A 245 -6.05 -13.61 42.65
N TRP A 246 -6.41 -12.41 42.21
CA TRP A 246 -5.64 -11.19 42.44
C TRP A 246 -5.38 -10.92 43.94
N ASP A 247 -6.35 -11.22 44.80
CA ASP A 247 -6.34 -11.03 46.25
C ASP A 247 -5.80 -12.25 47.03
N HIS A 248 -5.38 -13.32 46.33
CA HIS A 248 -4.86 -14.52 46.98
C HIS A 248 -3.56 -14.22 47.75
N ASP A 249 -3.43 -14.80 48.94
CA ASP A 249 -2.19 -14.72 49.71
C ASP A 249 -1.17 -15.75 49.21
N PHE A 250 -0.43 -15.38 48.18
CA PHE A 250 0.68 -16.19 47.64
C PHE A 250 1.98 -16.06 48.46
N THR A 251 2.03 -15.23 49.50
CA THR A 251 3.29 -14.91 50.20
C THR A 251 3.86 -16.12 50.95
N GLY A 252 2.99 -17.04 51.40
CA GLY A 252 3.35 -18.29 52.07
C GLY A 252 3.44 -19.51 51.13
N MET A 253 3.16 -19.35 49.83
CA MET A 253 3.21 -20.47 48.88
C MET A 253 4.66 -20.84 48.54
N ASP A 254 4.87 -22.12 48.25
CA ASP A 254 6.09 -22.63 47.65
C ASP A 254 5.99 -22.54 46.12
N TYR A 255 6.97 -21.91 45.47
CA TYR A 255 7.04 -21.71 44.02
C TYR A 255 8.48 -21.43 43.62
N ASP A 256 8.80 -21.69 42.35
CA ASP A 256 10.12 -21.42 41.77
C ASP A 256 10.19 -20.01 41.14
N GLY A 257 9.04 -19.43 40.78
CA GLY A 257 8.93 -18.07 40.25
C GLY A 257 7.54 -17.48 40.39
N LEU A 258 7.45 -16.16 40.39
CA LEU A 258 6.22 -15.38 40.52
C LEU A 258 6.00 -14.52 39.27
N ILE A 259 4.81 -14.60 38.68
CA ILE A 259 4.36 -13.71 37.62
C ILE A 259 3.11 -12.96 38.07
N ILE A 260 3.06 -11.68 37.73
CA ILE A 260 1.87 -10.84 37.88
C ILE A 260 1.60 -10.26 36.50
N SER A 261 0.41 -10.49 35.95
CA SER A 261 0.12 -10.05 34.58
C SER A 261 -1.31 -9.57 34.40
N GLY A 262 -1.42 -8.59 33.50
CA GLY A 262 -2.67 -8.13 32.92
C GLY A 262 -3.52 -7.29 33.86
N GLY A 263 -4.36 -6.43 33.31
CA GLY A 263 -5.44 -5.87 34.10
C GLY A 263 -6.02 -4.56 33.59
N PRO A 264 -7.34 -4.42 33.65
CA PRO A 264 -8.04 -3.16 33.44
C PRO A 264 -7.97 -2.28 34.70
N GLY A 265 -8.15 -0.97 34.52
CA GLY A 265 -8.45 -0.04 35.60
C GLY A 265 -7.24 0.55 36.33
N ASP A 266 -7.54 1.25 37.43
CA ASP A 266 -6.55 1.93 38.28
C ASP A 266 -5.88 0.91 39.23
N PRO A 267 -4.53 0.73 39.16
CA PRO A 267 -3.81 -0.20 40.05
C PRO A 267 -4.03 0.09 41.53
N MET A 268 -4.28 1.35 41.92
CA MET A 268 -4.47 1.75 43.32
C MET A 268 -5.77 1.19 43.93
N LYS A 269 -6.69 0.67 43.12
CA LYS A 269 -7.90 -0.01 43.61
C LYS A 269 -7.63 -1.42 44.11
N ALA A 270 -6.50 -2.02 43.77
CA ALA A 270 -6.11 -3.37 44.15
C ALA A 270 -5.09 -3.37 45.29
N GLN A 271 -5.49 -2.87 46.47
CA GLN A 271 -4.57 -2.75 47.61
C GLN A 271 -4.05 -4.10 48.12
N GLU A 272 -4.85 -5.16 48.12
CA GLU A 272 -4.47 -6.47 48.65
C GLU A 272 -3.28 -7.08 47.89
N VAL A 273 -3.32 -7.09 46.55
CA VAL A 273 -2.20 -7.57 45.72
C VAL A 273 -0.95 -6.70 45.92
N ILE A 274 -1.10 -5.37 46.00
CA ILE A 274 0.03 -4.45 46.26
C ILE A 274 0.70 -4.80 47.59
N GLN A 275 -0.07 -5.05 48.65
CA GLN A 275 0.49 -5.42 49.95
C GLN A 275 1.14 -6.80 49.92
N ASN A 276 0.57 -7.78 49.21
CA ASN A 276 1.16 -9.11 49.09
C ASN A 276 2.48 -9.08 48.30
N VAL A 277 2.55 -8.31 47.21
CA VAL A 277 3.80 -8.08 46.47
C VAL A 277 4.80 -7.35 47.35
N ARG A 278 4.39 -6.32 48.10
CA ARG A 278 5.27 -5.60 49.04
C ARG A 278 5.91 -6.54 50.05
N LYS A 279 5.14 -7.45 50.66
CA LYS A 279 5.68 -8.49 51.55
C LYS A 279 6.73 -9.36 50.85
N VAL A 280 6.51 -9.75 49.59
CA VAL A 280 7.51 -10.50 48.80
C VAL A 280 8.78 -9.66 48.57
N LEU A 281 8.64 -8.38 48.22
CA LEU A 281 9.77 -7.45 48.03
C LEU A 281 10.54 -7.18 49.33
N GLU A 282 9.87 -7.09 50.48
CA GLU A 282 10.53 -6.86 51.78
C GLU A 282 11.13 -8.14 52.39
N SER A 283 10.76 -9.32 51.87
CA SER A 283 11.29 -10.59 52.31
C SER A 283 12.64 -10.96 51.66
N ASN A 284 13.35 -11.93 52.24
CA ASN A 284 14.58 -12.52 51.70
C ASN A 284 14.32 -13.60 50.64
N ARG A 285 13.13 -13.63 50.04
CA ARG A 285 12.75 -14.62 49.02
C ARG A 285 13.61 -14.46 47.76
N PRO A 286 14.28 -15.53 47.29
CA PRO A 286 15.16 -15.48 46.13
C PRO A 286 14.45 -15.74 44.80
N GLU A 287 13.19 -16.16 44.82
CA GLU A 287 12.45 -16.53 43.62
C GLU A 287 12.33 -15.33 42.67
N PRO A 288 12.51 -15.51 41.34
CA PRO A 288 12.33 -14.45 40.37
C PRO A 288 10.89 -13.93 40.33
N LEU A 289 10.75 -12.62 40.13
CA LEU A 289 9.47 -11.95 39.90
C LEU A 289 9.47 -11.30 38.52
N PHE A 290 8.44 -11.58 37.72
CA PHE A 290 8.21 -10.95 36.43
C PHE A 290 6.82 -10.30 36.35
N GLY A 291 6.78 -8.98 36.29
CA GLY A 291 5.54 -8.20 36.14
C GLY A 291 5.27 -7.80 34.69
N ILE A 292 4.04 -7.99 34.20
CA ILE A 292 3.61 -7.63 32.83
C ILE A 292 2.43 -6.65 32.90
N SER A 293 2.53 -5.49 32.23
CA SER A 293 1.52 -4.42 32.19
C SER A 293 1.06 -4.00 33.59
N MET A 294 -0.13 -4.38 34.04
CA MET A 294 -0.59 -4.14 35.42
C MET A 294 0.40 -4.70 36.46
N GLY A 295 1.08 -5.81 36.16
CA GLY A 295 2.13 -6.35 37.02
C GLY A 295 3.35 -5.43 37.14
N HIS A 296 3.68 -4.65 36.11
CA HIS A 296 4.67 -3.57 36.22
C HIS A 296 4.20 -2.49 37.18
N LEU A 297 2.95 -2.01 37.02
CA LEU A 297 2.36 -0.99 37.89
C LEU A 297 2.31 -1.44 39.36
N ILE A 298 1.77 -2.63 39.64
CA ILE A 298 1.66 -3.21 40.98
C ILE A 298 3.05 -3.36 41.61
N THR A 299 4.02 -3.89 40.86
CA THR A 299 5.39 -4.09 41.38
C THR A 299 6.07 -2.76 41.69
N GLY A 300 5.91 -1.76 40.82
CA GLY A 300 6.43 -0.40 41.05
C GLY A 300 5.83 0.23 42.30
N ILE A 301 4.51 0.18 42.47
CA ILE A 301 3.81 0.73 43.64
C ILE A 301 4.18 -0.03 44.92
N ALA A 302 4.29 -1.36 44.85
CA ALA A 302 4.72 -2.18 45.98
C ALA A 302 6.15 -1.81 46.43
N ALA A 303 7.05 -1.52 45.47
CA ALA A 303 8.41 -1.05 45.73
C ALA A 303 8.48 0.38 46.28
N GLY A 304 7.43 1.19 46.09
CA GLY A 304 7.34 2.57 46.56
C GLY A 304 7.34 3.65 45.47
N ALA A 305 7.23 3.26 44.19
CA ALA A 305 7.03 4.20 43.09
C ALA A 305 5.58 4.73 43.04
N THR A 306 5.37 5.81 42.31
CA THR A 306 4.04 6.43 42.11
C THR A 306 3.50 6.09 40.72
N SER A 307 2.22 5.73 40.64
CA SER A 307 1.49 5.58 39.38
C SER A 307 0.64 6.82 39.08
N TYR A 308 0.36 7.07 37.80
CA TYR A 308 -0.53 8.14 37.35
C TYR A 308 -1.35 7.70 36.13
N LYS A 309 -2.52 8.32 35.93
CA LYS A 309 -3.32 8.14 34.71
C LYS A 309 -2.71 8.97 33.60
N MET A 310 -2.43 8.34 32.47
CA MET A 310 -1.80 8.98 31.33
C MET A 310 -2.79 9.91 30.63
N GLN A 311 -2.32 11.07 30.18
CA GLN A 311 -3.10 11.91 29.27
C GLN A 311 -3.21 11.26 27.89
N MET A 312 -2.13 10.62 27.42
CA MET A 312 -2.10 9.87 26.18
C MET A 312 -1.72 8.43 26.52
N ALA A 313 -2.69 7.52 26.40
CA ALA A 313 -2.50 6.11 26.68
C ALA A 313 -1.69 5.44 25.56
N ASN A 314 -0.86 4.43 25.89
CA ASN A 314 -0.21 3.62 24.86
C ASN A 314 -1.09 2.40 24.55
N ARG A 315 -1.72 2.44 23.36
CA ARG A 315 -2.65 1.41 22.87
C ARG A 315 -2.42 1.13 21.40
N GLY A 316 -1.64 0.10 21.12
CA GLY A 316 -1.23 -0.22 19.76
C GLY A 316 -0.39 -1.49 19.68
N GLN A 317 -0.09 -1.90 18.45
CA GLN A 317 0.82 -3.02 18.15
C GLN A 317 2.17 -2.54 17.61
N ASN A 318 2.37 -1.23 17.55
CA ASN A 318 3.50 -0.56 16.92
C ASN A 318 4.31 0.30 17.89
N GLN A 319 4.21 0.03 19.19
CA GLN A 319 4.79 0.88 20.24
C GLN A 319 6.28 0.57 20.42
N PRO A 320 7.18 1.51 20.13
CA PRO A 320 8.61 1.26 20.22
C PRO A 320 9.14 1.47 21.63
N VAL A 321 9.91 0.50 22.12
CA VAL A 321 10.57 0.59 23.42
C VAL A 321 12.07 0.38 23.28
N LEU A 322 12.84 1.19 24.01
CA LEU A 322 14.29 1.10 24.12
C LEU A 322 14.67 0.38 25.39
N ASN A 323 15.54 -0.62 25.27
CA ASN A 323 16.16 -1.27 26.40
C ASN A 323 17.25 -0.37 26.99
N ALA A 324 17.06 0.11 28.21
CA ALA A 324 17.95 1.04 28.88
C ALA A 324 19.34 0.45 29.22
N VAL A 325 19.48 -0.88 29.17
CA VAL A 325 20.74 -1.58 29.49
C VAL A 325 21.66 -1.67 28.27
N ASN A 326 21.11 -1.96 27.09
CA ASN A 326 21.90 -2.27 25.90
C ASN A 326 21.59 -1.39 24.68
N GLY A 327 20.60 -0.48 24.77
CA GLY A 327 20.20 0.44 23.70
C GLY A 327 19.36 -0.18 22.58
N GLN A 328 19.02 -1.46 22.67
CA GLN A 328 18.23 -2.16 21.63
C GLN A 328 16.79 -1.65 21.61
N ALA A 329 16.28 -1.37 20.42
CA ALA A 329 14.87 -1.05 20.18
C ALA A 329 14.08 -2.31 19.80
N VAL A 330 12.88 -2.43 20.33
CA VAL A 330 11.92 -3.49 19.99
C VAL A 330 10.52 -2.90 19.84
N ILE A 331 9.71 -3.51 18.96
CA ILE A 331 8.31 -3.11 18.76
C ILE A 331 7.43 -3.97 19.65
N THR A 332 6.43 -3.35 20.27
CA THR A 332 5.62 -4.00 21.31
C THR A 332 4.13 -3.76 21.13
N ALA A 333 3.34 -4.73 21.60
CA ALA A 333 1.92 -4.57 21.83
C ALA A 333 1.68 -3.97 23.22
N GLN A 334 0.90 -2.90 23.28
CA GLN A 334 0.56 -2.22 24.52
C GLN A 334 -0.92 -1.90 24.60
N ASN A 335 -1.45 -1.91 25.82
CA ASN A 335 -2.84 -1.59 26.09
C ASN A 335 -3.03 -1.09 27.54
N HIS A 336 -2.46 0.06 27.88
CA HIS A 336 -2.56 0.62 29.23
C HIS A 336 -2.83 2.13 29.21
N GLY A 337 -3.53 2.61 30.24
CA GLY A 337 -3.81 4.04 30.45
C GLY A 337 -3.21 4.61 31.75
N TYR A 338 -2.40 3.81 32.45
CA TYR A 338 -1.66 4.20 33.65
C TYR A 338 -0.19 3.85 33.46
N ALA A 339 0.70 4.63 34.07
CA ALA A 339 2.16 4.44 33.98
C ALA A 339 2.84 4.72 35.34
N ILE A 340 4.10 4.30 35.49
CA ILE A 340 4.97 4.62 36.63
C ILE A 340 5.81 5.88 36.33
N GLU A 341 5.98 6.72 37.36
CA GLU A 341 6.87 7.87 37.32
C GLU A 341 8.35 7.44 37.39
N SER A 342 9.05 7.49 36.24
CA SER A 342 10.46 7.08 36.11
C SER A 342 11.42 7.92 36.95
N SER A 343 11.14 9.21 37.17
CA SER A 343 12.04 10.12 37.87
C SER A 343 12.13 9.88 39.38
N ALA A 344 11.22 9.08 39.94
CA ALA A 344 11.03 8.88 41.36
C ALA A 344 11.10 7.39 41.79
N LEU A 345 11.88 6.56 41.07
CA LEU A 345 12.06 5.17 41.48
C LEU A 345 12.80 5.07 42.83
N PRO A 346 12.38 4.16 43.72
CA PRO A 346 13.01 3.98 45.04
C PRO A 346 14.42 3.40 44.91
N PRO A 347 15.30 3.59 45.93
CA PRO A 347 16.65 3.05 45.91
C PRO A 347 16.69 1.54 45.63
N GLY A 348 17.65 1.10 44.80
CA GLY A 348 17.78 -0.30 44.39
C GLY A 348 16.99 -0.69 43.14
N TRP A 349 16.23 0.23 42.55
CA TRP A 349 15.47 0.03 41.31
C TRP A 349 15.98 0.92 40.18
N LYS A 350 15.93 0.40 38.95
CA LYS A 350 16.28 1.13 37.72
C LYS A 350 15.24 0.90 36.63
N PRO A 351 15.07 1.85 35.70
CA PRO A 351 14.37 1.59 34.45
C PRO A 351 15.06 0.47 33.68
N LEU A 352 14.26 -0.43 33.10
CA LEU A 352 14.70 -1.49 32.19
C LEU A 352 14.36 -1.15 30.75
N PHE A 353 13.15 -0.64 30.51
CA PHE A 353 12.69 -0.19 29.21
C PHE A 353 12.10 1.23 29.30
N VAL A 354 12.19 1.98 28.21
CA VAL A 354 11.62 3.33 28.06
C VAL A 354 10.95 3.44 26.70
N ASN A 355 9.77 4.06 26.62
CA ASN A 355 9.06 4.27 25.36
C ASN A 355 9.85 5.26 24.50
N ALA A 356 10.10 4.96 23.22
CA ALA A 356 10.91 5.81 22.36
C ALA A 356 10.17 7.06 21.83
N ASN A 357 8.85 7.13 21.98
CA ASN A 357 8.01 8.23 21.50
C ASN A 357 7.75 9.27 22.60
N ASP A 358 7.39 8.84 23.81
CA ASP A 358 6.96 9.73 24.90
C ASP A 358 7.81 9.66 26.17
N GLN A 359 8.86 8.83 26.18
CA GLN A 359 9.79 8.62 27.30
C GLN A 359 9.16 8.09 28.59
N THR A 360 7.93 7.57 28.53
CA THR A 360 7.29 6.91 29.68
C THR A 360 8.01 5.61 30.07
N ASN A 361 7.79 5.17 31.31
CA ASN A 361 8.42 3.96 31.82
C ASN A 361 7.81 2.72 31.16
N GLU A 362 8.65 1.84 30.62
CA GLU A 362 8.19 0.62 29.96
C GLU A 362 8.62 -0.66 30.70
N GLY A 363 9.22 -0.50 31.88
CA GLY A 363 9.73 -1.60 32.68
C GLY A 363 10.76 -1.14 33.70
N ILE A 364 10.84 -1.85 34.81
CA ILE A 364 11.82 -1.64 35.88
C ILE A 364 12.53 -2.94 36.22
N MET A 365 13.70 -2.82 36.82
CA MET A 365 14.46 -3.94 37.37
C MET A 365 15.06 -3.59 38.73
N HIS A 366 15.22 -4.60 39.57
CA HIS A 366 16.01 -4.48 40.79
C HIS A 366 17.51 -4.64 40.47
N GLU A 367 18.38 -3.87 41.12
CA GLU A 367 19.81 -3.85 40.82
C GLU A 367 20.52 -5.18 41.09
N THR A 368 20.11 -5.89 42.15
CA THR A 368 20.79 -7.12 42.63
C THR A 368 19.91 -8.36 42.70
N ARG A 369 18.59 -8.25 42.52
CA ARG A 369 17.63 -9.35 42.68
C ARG A 369 17.06 -9.72 41.32
N SER A 370 16.56 -10.95 41.20
CA SER A 370 15.90 -11.49 40.01
C SER A 370 14.49 -10.91 39.79
N ILE A 371 14.32 -9.60 39.91
CA ILE A 371 13.02 -8.93 39.84
C ILE A 371 13.04 -7.93 38.68
N PHE A 372 12.10 -8.08 37.76
CA PHE A 372 11.98 -7.21 36.60
C PHE A 372 10.54 -7.15 36.10
N THR A 373 10.24 -6.16 35.26
CA THR A 373 8.91 -5.98 34.71
C THR A 373 8.97 -5.44 33.28
N ALA A 374 7.87 -5.59 32.54
CA ALA A 374 7.58 -4.90 31.29
C ALA A 374 6.17 -4.29 31.37
N GLN A 375 6.00 -3.05 30.93
CA GLN A 375 4.70 -2.37 30.87
C GLN A 375 3.89 -2.79 29.63
N PHE A 376 4.56 -3.22 28.58
CA PHE A 376 3.98 -3.86 27.39
C PHE A 376 3.64 -5.34 27.62
N TYR A 377 3.05 -6.00 26.61
CA TYR A 377 2.68 -7.42 26.61
C TYR A 377 3.64 -8.26 25.77
N PRO A 378 4.64 -8.94 26.37
CA PRO A 378 5.56 -9.81 25.63
C PRO A 378 4.89 -11.07 25.08
N ASP A 379 3.69 -11.37 25.57
CA ASP A 379 2.81 -12.41 25.07
C ASP A 379 2.00 -11.99 23.82
N ALA A 380 2.11 -10.72 23.38
CA ALA A 380 1.53 -10.21 22.14
C ALA A 380 0.05 -10.57 21.93
N ASN A 381 -0.36 -11.28 20.87
CA ASN A 381 -1.72 -11.81 20.65
C ASN A 381 -2.86 -10.81 21.00
N PRO A 382 -3.11 -9.80 20.14
CA PRO A 382 -2.45 -9.58 18.86
C PRO A 382 -1.17 -8.74 18.98
N GLY A 383 -0.36 -8.75 17.92
CA GLY A 383 0.82 -7.88 17.78
C GLY A 383 2.17 -8.61 17.70
N PRO A 384 3.27 -7.85 17.66
CA PRO A 384 4.61 -8.35 17.37
C PRO A 384 5.15 -9.24 18.49
N ARG A 385 5.81 -10.35 18.12
CA ARG A 385 6.38 -11.33 19.06
C ARG A 385 7.84 -11.07 19.41
N ASP A 386 8.32 -9.84 19.13
CA ASP A 386 9.72 -9.42 19.24
C ASP A 386 10.28 -9.50 20.67
N THR A 387 9.40 -9.57 21.68
CA THR A 387 9.78 -9.56 23.11
C THR A 387 9.49 -10.87 23.85
N GLU A 388 9.14 -11.95 23.13
CA GLU A 388 8.88 -13.27 23.74
C GLU A 388 10.10 -13.79 24.55
N PHE A 389 11.32 -13.35 24.21
CA PHE A 389 12.56 -13.69 24.92
C PHE A 389 12.54 -13.32 26.42
N LEU A 390 11.64 -12.45 26.87
CA LEU A 390 11.48 -12.13 28.29
C LEU A 390 10.97 -13.34 29.09
N PHE A 391 10.17 -14.21 28.48
CA PHE A 391 9.80 -15.49 29.10
C PHE A 391 10.99 -16.44 29.21
N ASP A 392 11.88 -16.48 28.22
CA ASP A 392 13.13 -17.25 28.28
C ASP A 392 14.08 -16.71 29.36
N SER A 393 14.13 -15.38 29.51
CA SER A 393 14.88 -14.69 30.54
C SER A 393 14.36 -15.04 31.94
N PHE A 394 13.04 -15.02 32.14
CA PHE A 394 12.41 -15.42 33.40
C PHE A 394 12.74 -16.87 33.78
N ILE A 395 12.55 -17.82 32.86
CA ILE A 395 12.86 -19.23 33.10
C ILE A 395 14.36 -19.45 33.35
N SER A 396 15.23 -18.67 32.71
CA SER A 396 16.67 -18.71 32.97
C SER A 396 17.03 -18.22 34.37
N LEU A 397 16.37 -17.18 34.88
CA LEU A 397 16.54 -16.71 36.26
C LEU A 397 16.13 -17.79 37.26
N VAL A 398 15.02 -18.49 36.99
CA VAL A 398 14.54 -19.59 37.85
C VAL A 398 15.57 -20.72 37.91
N LYS A 399 16.12 -21.12 36.75
CA LYS A 399 17.10 -22.21 36.67
C LYS A 399 18.48 -21.86 37.26
N ARG A 400 18.94 -20.60 37.12
CA ARG A 400 20.27 -20.17 37.60
C ARG A 400 20.30 -19.88 39.10
N GLY A 401 19.17 -19.46 39.69
CA GLY A 401 19.03 -19.24 41.13
C GLY A 401 19.74 -17.98 41.66
N LYS A 402 20.01 -17.99 42.97
CA LYS A 402 20.43 -16.82 43.77
C LYS A 402 21.63 -16.06 43.17
N GLY A 403 21.52 -14.73 43.11
CA GLY A 403 22.60 -13.83 42.66
C GLY A 403 22.62 -13.53 41.16
N THR A 404 21.68 -14.10 40.40
CA THR A 404 21.51 -13.78 38.97
C THR A 404 20.68 -12.51 38.81
N THR A 405 21.08 -11.60 37.92
CA THR A 405 20.34 -10.35 37.63
C THR A 405 19.75 -10.39 36.22
N ILE A 406 18.69 -9.61 35.96
CA ILE A 406 18.05 -9.57 34.63
C ILE A 406 19.04 -9.22 33.50
N PRO A 407 20.00 -8.27 33.63
CA PRO A 407 20.97 -7.99 32.57
C PRO A 407 21.84 -9.19 32.17
N SER A 408 22.03 -10.17 33.07
CA SER A 408 22.87 -11.35 32.82
C SER A 408 22.19 -12.45 31.99
N VAL A 409 20.88 -12.33 31.76
CA VAL A 409 20.07 -13.29 30.99
C VAL A 409 19.35 -12.67 29.79
N LEU A 410 19.37 -11.34 29.65
CA LEU A 410 18.87 -10.66 28.46
C LEU A 410 19.73 -11.02 27.23
N PRO A 411 19.15 -10.95 26.02
CA PRO A 411 19.93 -10.99 24.80
C PRO A 411 21.09 -9.98 24.88
N LYS A 412 22.30 -10.44 24.55
CA LYS A 412 23.45 -9.55 24.46
C LYS A 412 23.18 -8.50 23.39
N ALA A 413 23.66 -7.29 23.62
CA ALA A 413 23.66 -6.25 22.59
C ALA A 413 24.23 -6.83 21.28
N GLY A 414 23.59 -6.50 20.15
CA GLY A 414 24.18 -6.72 18.84
C GLY A 414 25.47 -5.92 18.64
N VAL A 415 25.96 -5.88 17.41
CA VAL A 415 27.12 -5.04 17.05
C VAL A 415 26.78 -3.58 17.40
N THR A 416 27.62 -2.92 18.22
CA THR A 416 27.48 -1.48 18.48
C THR A 416 27.56 -0.74 17.15
N ALA A 417 26.49 -0.05 16.76
CA ALA A 417 26.50 0.77 15.55
C ALA A 417 27.58 1.85 15.68
N SER A 418 28.63 1.75 14.87
CA SER A 418 29.60 2.82 14.68
C SER A 418 29.21 3.60 13.44
N ARG A 419 29.10 4.94 13.55
CA ARG A 419 28.94 5.79 12.36
C ARG A 419 30.07 5.53 11.38
N VAL A 420 29.72 5.41 10.11
CA VAL A 420 30.70 5.25 9.04
C VAL A 420 31.26 6.63 8.69
N GLU A 421 32.56 6.82 8.84
CA GLU A 421 33.22 8.04 8.37
C GLU A 421 33.32 8.01 6.84
N VAL A 422 32.59 8.94 6.21
CA VAL A 422 32.61 9.24 4.78
C VAL A 422 32.52 10.74 4.54
N SER A 423 33.28 11.23 3.57
CA SER A 423 33.34 12.65 3.19
C SER A 423 32.71 12.92 1.83
N LYS A 424 32.77 11.94 0.91
CA LYS A 424 32.22 12.04 -0.45
C LYS A 424 31.65 10.70 -0.91
N VAL A 425 30.35 10.70 -1.23
CA VAL A 425 29.62 9.52 -1.68
C VAL A 425 29.26 9.63 -3.16
N LEU A 426 29.51 8.55 -3.90
CA LEU A 426 28.99 8.34 -5.25
C LEU A 426 27.65 7.59 -5.17
N ILE A 427 26.61 8.15 -5.80
CA ILE A 427 25.31 7.52 -5.96
C ILE A 427 25.12 7.12 -7.42
N LEU A 428 24.75 5.86 -7.66
CA LEU A 428 24.40 5.36 -8.98
C LEU A 428 22.88 5.44 -9.19
N GLY A 429 22.44 6.24 -10.16
CA GLY A 429 21.05 6.32 -10.61
C GLY A 429 20.62 5.12 -11.48
N SER A 430 19.36 5.10 -11.90
CA SER A 430 18.75 3.98 -12.64
C SER A 430 19.18 3.84 -14.09
N GLY A 431 19.58 4.93 -14.74
CA GLY A 431 19.70 4.97 -16.19
C GLY A 431 18.38 5.33 -16.87
N GLY A 432 18.18 4.87 -18.11
CA GLY A 432 16.91 5.04 -18.81
C GLY A 432 15.78 4.21 -18.20
N LEU A 433 14.55 4.67 -18.34
CA LEU A 433 13.37 3.92 -17.88
C LEU A 433 13.10 2.72 -18.79
N SER A 434 12.71 1.60 -18.20
CA SER A 434 12.26 0.41 -18.92
C SER A 434 11.17 -0.34 -18.13
N ILE A 435 10.46 -1.26 -18.77
CA ILE A 435 9.43 -2.06 -18.08
C ILE A 435 10.09 -2.81 -16.91
N GLY A 436 9.55 -2.61 -15.71
CA GLY A 436 10.09 -3.18 -14.47
C GLY A 436 11.17 -2.32 -13.77
N GLN A 437 11.68 -1.28 -14.42
CA GLN A 437 12.61 -0.31 -13.83
C GLN A 437 12.24 1.12 -14.27
N ALA A 438 11.31 1.76 -13.56
CA ALA A 438 10.67 3.01 -13.96
C ALA A 438 11.14 4.21 -13.11
N GLY A 439 10.23 5.14 -12.79
CA GLY A 439 10.54 6.40 -12.11
C GLY A 439 10.78 6.27 -10.61
N GLU A 440 10.52 5.10 -10.00
CA GLU A 440 10.66 4.90 -8.55
C GLU A 440 12.08 5.18 -8.03
N PHE A 441 13.09 5.03 -8.90
CA PHE A 441 14.50 5.24 -8.59
C PHE A 441 14.90 6.71 -8.65
N ASP A 442 14.20 7.53 -9.45
CA ASP A 442 14.41 8.98 -9.46
C ASP A 442 13.97 9.58 -8.11
N TYR A 443 12.83 9.14 -7.58
CA TYR A 443 12.39 9.48 -6.22
C TYR A 443 13.39 8.98 -5.16
N SER A 444 13.76 7.71 -5.23
CA SER A 444 14.63 7.06 -4.25
C SER A 444 16.00 7.73 -4.16
N GLY A 445 16.65 7.96 -5.30
CA GLY A 445 17.95 8.59 -5.35
C GLY A 445 17.93 10.05 -4.87
N SER A 446 16.87 10.80 -5.17
CA SER A 446 16.70 12.18 -4.69
C SER A 446 16.57 12.26 -3.16
N GLN A 447 15.86 11.30 -2.53
CA GLN A 447 15.77 11.19 -1.07
C GLN A 447 17.13 10.88 -0.43
N ALA A 448 17.95 10.07 -1.08
CA ALA A 448 19.28 9.77 -0.57
C ALA A 448 20.20 10.98 -0.61
N VAL A 449 20.14 11.78 -1.68
CA VAL A 449 20.88 13.05 -1.76
C VAL A 449 20.49 13.96 -0.59
N LYS A 450 19.19 14.10 -0.31
CA LYS A 450 18.68 14.86 0.84
C LYS A 450 19.26 14.38 2.17
N ALA A 451 19.18 13.07 2.43
CA ALA A 451 19.64 12.48 3.67
C ALA A 451 21.13 12.70 3.92
N LEU A 452 21.96 12.52 2.88
CA LEU A 452 23.41 12.72 2.93
C LEU A 452 23.80 14.19 3.11
N LYS A 453 23.08 15.12 2.48
CA LYS A 453 23.31 16.57 2.67
C LYS A 453 23.08 17.02 4.09
N GLU A 454 22.02 16.53 4.73
CA GLU A 454 21.74 16.84 6.14
C GLU A 454 22.87 16.37 7.08
N GLU A 455 23.63 15.33 6.70
CA GLU A 455 24.80 14.84 7.44
C GLU A 455 26.12 15.47 6.95
N ASN A 456 26.07 16.51 6.11
CA ASN A 456 27.23 17.23 5.56
C ASN A 456 28.19 16.37 4.71
N VAL A 457 27.67 15.38 4.00
CA VAL A 457 28.44 14.52 3.08
C VAL A 457 28.41 15.12 1.67
N LYS A 458 29.56 15.16 0.98
CA LYS A 458 29.61 15.58 -0.44
C LYS A 458 29.08 14.49 -1.35
N ILE A 459 28.40 14.86 -2.44
CA ILE A 459 27.61 13.91 -3.23
C ILE A 459 27.95 14.04 -4.71
N VAL A 460 28.32 12.92 -5.31
CA VAL A 460 28.45 12.76 -6.76
C VAL A 460 27.32 11.85 -7.23
N LEU A 461 26.56 12.28 -8.23
CA LEU A 461 25.50 11.49 -8.84
C LEU A 461 25.88 11.11 -10.27
N MET A 462 25.69 9.85 -10.64
CA MET A 462 25.73 9.39 -12.02
C MET A 462 24.32 8.99 -12.46
N ASN A 463 23.78 9.63 -13.49
CA ASN A 463 22.55 9.21 -14.15
C ASN A 463 22.54 9.73 -15.61
N PRO A 464 22.51 8.84 -16.63
CA PRO A 464 22.46 9.27 -18.03
C PRO A 464 21.09 9.80 -18.46
N ASN A 465 20.01 9.57 -17.69
CA ASN A 465 18.69 10.06 -18.03
C ASN A 465 18.56 11.57 -17.77
N ILE A 466 18.62 12.36 -18.84
CA ILE A 466 18.52 13.82 -18.79
C ILE A 466 17.12 14.34 -18.38
N ALA A 467 16.08 13.54 -18.52
CA ALA A 467 14.71 13.89 -18.15
C ALA A 467 14.41 13.61 -16.66
N SER A 468 15.32 12.93 -15.96
CA SER A 468 15.16 12.58 -14.55
C SER A 468 15.13 13.82 -13.67
N VAL A 469 14.13 13.89 -12.78
CA VAL A 469 14.05 14.93 -11.74
C VAL A 469 15.31 14.94 -10.87
N GLN A 470 15.92 13.77 -10.65
CA GLN A 470 17.13 13.57 -9.84
C GLN A 470 18.31 14.45 -10.30
N THR A 471 18.34 14.79 -11.59
CA THR A 471 19.42 15.60 -12.19
C THR A 471 19.07 17.10 -12.32
N ASN A 472 17.84 17.48 -11.97
CA ASN A 472 17.30 18.85 -12.02
C ASN A 472 17.01 19.42 -10.63
N GLU A 473 17.68 18.90 -9.61
CA GLU A 473 17.43 19.33 -8.24
C GLU A 473 18.17 20.62 -7.91
N THR A 474 17.50 21.49 -7.16
CA THR A 474 18.09 22.69 -6.56
C THR A 474 17.89 22.63 -5.04
N GLY A 475 18.85 23.13 -4.26
CA GLY A 475 18.76 23.11 -2.79
C GLY A 475 19.19 21.78 -2.14
N LEU A 476 18.38 21.26 -1.21
CA LEU A 476 18.77 20.13 -0.35
C LEU A 476 18.88 18.78 -1.07
N LYS A 477 18.25 18.63 -2.24
CA LYS A 477 18.29 17.37 -2.99
C LYS A 477 19.23 17.39 -4.21
N GLN A 478 19.90 18.52 -4.47
CA GLN A 478 20.87 18.65 -5.57
C GLN A 478 22.20 17.94 -5.27
N ALA A 479 22.69 17.02 -6.09
CA ALA A 479 24.06 16.51 -5.91
C ALA A 479 25.11 17.62 -6.15
N ASP A 480 26.29 17.55 -5.51
CA ASP A 480 27.36 18.55 -5.69
C ASP A 480 28.01 18.46 -7.08
N ALA A 481 28.04 17.25 -7.66
CA ALA A 481 28.44 16.99 -9.03
C ALA A 481 27.51 15.96 -9.67
N VAL A 482 27.14 16.18 -10.94
CA VAL A 482 26.28 15.28 -11.72
C VAL A 482 27.02 14.87 -13.00
N TYR A 483 27.03 13.57 -13.28
CA TYR A 483 27.62 12.98 -14.47
C TYR A 483 26.56 12.28 -15.31
N PHE A 484 26.29 12.84 -16.50
CA PHE A 484 25.43 12.24 -17.52
C PHE A 484 26.20 11.18 -18.32
N LEU A 485 26.58 10.09 -17.65
CA LEU A 485 27.36 8.99 -18.23
C LEU A 485 26.61 7.66 -18.06
N PRO A 486 26.84 6.68 -18.96
CA PRO A 486 26.27 5.34 -18.81
C PRO A 486 26.66 4.69 -17.48
N ILE A 487 25.72 3.98 -16.86
CA ILE A 487 25.95 3.22 -15.62
C ILE A 487 26.57 1.86 -15.98
N THR A 488 27.86 1.89 -16.33
CA THR A 488 28.65 0.69 -16.63
C THR A 488 29.96 0.69 -15.84
N PRO A 489 30.57 -0.48 -15.56
CA PRO A 489 31.81 -0.55 -14.77
C PRO A 489 32.93 0.36 -15.31
N GLN A 490 33.03 0.48 -16.65
CA GLN A 490 34.02 1.33 -17.29
C GLN A 490 33.86 2.80 -16.89
N PHE A 491 32.67 3.39 -17.08
CA PHE A 491 32.44 4.80 -16.81
C PHE A 491 32.42 5.11 -15.31
N VAL A 492 31.83 4.22 -14.50
CA VAL A 492 31.83 4.38 -13.05
C VAL A 492 33.25 4.36 -12.50
N MET A 493 34.14 3.50 -13.02
CA MET A 493 35.56 3.52 -12.66
C MET A 493 36.24 4.85 -13.01
N GLU A 494 35.94 5.45 -14.17
CA GLU A 494 36.50 6.76 -14.54
C GLU A 494 36.03 7.87 -13.60
N VAL A 495 34.75 7.87 -13.19
CA VAL A 495 34.25 8.82 -12.18
C VAL A 495 34.91 8.58 -10.83
N ILE A 496 35.10 7.33 -10.39
CA ILE A 496 35.83 7.00 -9.15
C ILE A 496 37.27 7.54 -9.21
N LYS A 497 37.97 7.41 -10.35
CA LYS A 497 39.32 7.94 -10.53
C LYS A 497 39.38 9.46 -10.42
N ALA A 498 38.40 10.15 -11.01
CA ALA A 498 38.32 11.60 -11.05
C ALA A 498 37.89 12.20 -9.71
N GLU A 499 36.82 11.68 -9.11
CA GLU A 499 36.17 12.26 -7.94
C GLU A 499 36.73 11.74 -6.61
N ARG A 500 37.34 10.55 -6.60
CA ARG A 500 37.88 9.87 -5.40
C ARG A 500 36.86 9.81 -4.24
N PRO A 501 35.65 9.25 -4.46
CA PRO A 501 34.69 9.05 -3.37
C PRO A 501 35.22 8.01 -2.37
N ASP A 502 34.85 8.15 -1.10
CA ASP A 502 35.14 7.19 -0.04
C ASP A 502 33.91 6.32 0.32
N GLY A 503 32.74 6.65 -0.22
CA GLY A 503 31.51 5.84 -0.13
C GLY A 503 30.81 5.64 -1.49
N LEU A 504 30.08 4.52 -1.63
CA LEU A 504 29.25 4.18 -2.79
C LEU A 504 27.87 3.70 -2.34
N ILE A 505 26.82 4.28 -2.92
CA ILE A 505 25.44 3.80 -2.83
C ILE A 505 25.05 3.18 -4.17
N LEU A 506 24.74 1.88 -4.15
CA LEU A 506 24.39 1.07 -5.33
C LEU A 506 23.00 0.43 -5.25
N GLY A 507 22.29 0.57 -4.12
CA GLY A 507 20.98 -0.05 -3.88
C GLY A 507 19.77 0.85 -4.19
N MET A 508 19.96 1.95 -4.92
CA MET A 508 18.93 2.97 -5.15
C MET A 508 18.70 3.31 -6.63
N GLY A 509 19.40 2.63 -7.54
CA GLY A 509 19.31 2.81 -9.00
C GLY A 509 18.88 1.55 -9.74
N GLY A 510 17.97 0.76 -9.15
CA GLY A 510 17.46 -0.48 -9.75
C GLY A 510 18.52 -1.56 -9.96
N GLN A 511 18.23 -2.49 -10.87
CA GLN A 511 19.12 -3.61 -11.18
C GLN A 511 20.40 -3.15 -11.90
N THR A 512 20.30 -2.09 -12.72
CA THR A 512 21.44 -1.55 -13.47
C THR A 512 22.55 -1.08 -12.53
N ALA A 513 22.22 -0.25 -11.53
CA ALA A 513 23.18 0.22 -10.53
C ALA A 513 23.74 -0.93 -9.68
N LEU A 514 22.87 -1.85 -9.26
CA LEU A 514 23.24 -2.98 -8.42
C LEU A 514 24.23 -3.90 -9.14
N ASN A 515 23.92 -4.33 -10.36
CA ASN A 515 24.79 -5.18 -11.17
C ASN A 515 26.14 -4.50 -11.44
N CYS A 516 26.14 -3.20 -11.75
CA CYS A 516 27.36 -2.44 -11.97
C CYS A 516 28.24 -2.39 -10.71
N GLY A 517 27.64 -2.13 -9.55
CA GLY A 517 28.36 -2.10 -8.27
C GLY A 517 28.93 -3.46 -7.86
N VAL A 518 28.17 -4.55 -8.06
CA VAL A 518 28.63 -5.93 -7.83
C VAL A 518 29.81 -6.27 -8.74
N GLU A 519 29.78 -5.88 -10.02
CA GLU A 519 30.87 -6.14 -10.95
C GLU A 519 32.15 -5.37 -10.59
N LEU A 520 32.03 -4.10 -10.18
CA LEU A 520 33.17 -3.31 -9.68
C LEU A 520 33.80 -3.92 -8.43
N PHE A 521 32.99 -4.51 -7.55
CA PHE A 521 33.46 -5.24 -6.38
C PHE A 521 34.23 -6.51 -6.79
N LYS A 522 33.66 -7.32 -7.70
CA LYS A 522 34.30 -8.55 -8.23
C LYS A 522 35.64 -8.27 -8.93
N GLN A 523 35.74 -7.15 -9.64
CA GLN A 523 36.96 -6.70 -10.30
C GLN A 523 38.01 -6.11 -9.32
N GLY A 524 37.68 -5.95 -8.03
CA GLY A 524 38.57 -5.36 -7.03
C GLY A 524 38.74 -3.84 -7.14
N VAL A 525 37.95 -3.16 -7.99
CA VAL A 525 38.05 -1.71 -8.22
C VAL A 525 37.72 -0.95 -6.93
N LEU A 526 36.66 -1.33 -6.21
CA LEU A 526 36.27 -0.64 -4.97
C LEU A 526 37.38 -0.70 -3.92
N GLN A 527 38.04 -1.87 -3.78
CA GLN A 527 39.18 -2.03 -2.88
C GLN A 527 40.40 -1.23 -3.33
N GLN A 528 40.72 -1.24 -4.63
CA GLN A 528 41.85 -0.51 -5.20
C GLN A 528 41.78 0.99 -4.92
N TYR A 529 40.57 1.58 -4.95
CA TYR A 529 40.36 3.01 -4.74
C TYR A 529 39.89 3.38 -3.32
N GLY A 530 39.73 2.39 -2.43
CA GLY A 530 39.31 2.63 -1.03
C GLY A 530 37.84 3.06 -0.88
N VAL A 531 36.97 2.66 -1.81
CA VAL A 531 35.55 3.04 -1.83
C VAL A 531 34.75 2.02 -1.00
N LYS A 532 34.09 2.48 0.07
CA LYS A 532 33.24 1.63 0.91
C LYS A 532 31.83 1.55 0.32
N VAL A 533 31.24 0.36 0.26
CA VAL A 533 29.81 0.23 -0.03
C VAL A 533 29.03 0.60 1.23
N LEU A 534 28.09 1.54 1.11
CA LEU A 534 27.27 2.03 2.21
C LEU A 534 25.92 1.31 2.25
N GLY A 535 25.49 0.92 3.44
CA GLY A 535 24.30 0.10 3.65
C GLY A 535 24.60 -1.40 3.50
N THR A 536 23.72 -2.13 2.82
CA THR A 536 23.85 -3.58 2.63
C THR A 536 25.12 -3.93 1.86
N SER A 537 25.85 -4.93 2.37
CA SER A 537 27.11 -5.40 1.76
C SER A 537 26.89 -6.04 0.38
N VAL A 538 27.94 -6.06 -0.45
CA VAL A 538 27.88 -6.72 -1.77
C VAL A 538 27.69 -8.22 -1.61
N GLU A 539 28.24 -8.82 -0.57
CA GLU A 539 28.07 -10.23 -0.23
C GLU A 539 26.62 -10.57 0.09
N SER A 540 25.95 -9.73 0.89
CA SER A 540 24.51 -9.86 1.19
C SER A 540 23.67 -9.71 -0.07
N ILE A 541 24.00 -8.75 -0.94
CA ILE A 541 23.33 -8.54 -2.23
C ILE A 541 23.50 -9.77 -3.13
N MET A 542 24.71 -10.29 -3.26
CA MET A 542 24.97 -11.51 -4.04
C MET A 542 24.20 -12.71 -3.47
N ALA A 543 24.06 -12.80 -2.15
CA ALA A 543 23.30 -13.86 -1.50
C ALA A 543 21.78 -13.78 -1.75
N THR A 544 21.24 -12.61 -2.09
CA THR A 544 19.82 -12.45 -2.45
C THR A 544 19.56 -12.55 -3.96
N GLU A 545 20.51 -12.12 -4.80
CA GLU A 545 20.39 -12.13 -6.26
C GLU A 545 20.70 -13.51 -6.89
N ASP A 546 21.63 -14.26 -6.29
CA ASP A 546 21.92 -15.63 -6.69
C ASP A 546 20.94 -16.60 -6.01
N ARG A 547 20.12 -17.28 -6.82
CA ARG A 547 19.03 -18.12 -6.33
C ARG A 547 19.51 -19.35 -5.56
N LYS A 548 20.71 -19.86 -5.85
CA LYS A 548 21.30 -20.98 -5.11
C LYS A 548 21.81 -20.51 -3.75
N LEU A 549 22.58 -19.41 -3.72
CA LEU A 549 23.05 -18.83 -2.46
C LEU A 549 21.90 -18.43 -1.55
N PHE A 550 20.83 -17.88 -2.12
CA PHE A 550 19.62 -17.53 -1.38
C PHE A 550 18.98 -18.77 -0.72
N SER A 551 18.80 -19.84 -1.50
CA SER A 551 18.27 -21.11 -1.00
C SER A 551 19.15 -21.72 0.11
N ASP A 552 20.47 -21.70 -0.07
CA ASP A 552 21.42 -22.17 0.93
C ASP A 552 21.30 -21.34 2.23
N LYS A 553 21.18 -20.00 2.13
CA LYS A 553 20.99 -19.10 3.29
C LYS A 553 19.68 -19.34 4.03
N LEU A 554 18.58 -19.60 3.33
CA LEU A 554 17.31 -19.93 3.97
C LEU A 554 17.34 -21.31 4.63
N THR A 555 18.06 -22.26 4.03
CA THR A 555 18.25 -23.61 4.58
C THR A 555 19.00 -23.57 5.90
N GLU A 556 20.00 -22.69 6.05
CA GLU A 556 20.72 -22.45 7.32
C GLU A 556 19.76 -22.06 8.47
N LEU A 557 18.65 -21.39 8.17
CA LEU A 557 17.62 -20.97 9.14
C LEU A 557 16.49 -21.98 9.37
N ASN A 558 16.49 -23.09 8.63
CA ASN A 558 15.35 -24.00 8.47
C ASN A 558 14.08 -23.27 7.99
N GLU A 559 14.24 -22.26 7.12
CA GLU A 559 13.12 -21.57 6.48
C GLU A 559 12.67 -22.31 5.21
N LYS A 560 11.40 -22.09 4.84
CA LYS A 560 10.75 -22.80 3.73
C LYS A 560 10.93 -22.02 2.43
N ILE A 561 11.61 -22.63 1.47
CA ILE A 561 11.59 -22.26 0.05
C ILE A 561 10.85 -23.35 -0.73
N ALA A 562 10.16 -22.99 -1.81
CA ALA A 562 9.50 -24.00 -2.61
C ALA A 562 10.57 -24.93 -3.22
N PRO A 563 10.27 -26.24 -3.37
CA PRO A 563 11.22 -27.19 -3.95
C PRO A 563 11.75 -26.70 -5.30
N SER A 564 13.05 -26.46 -5.37
CA SER A 564 13.66 -25.79 -6.52
C SER A 564 15.08 -26.27 -6.80
N LEU A 565 15.51 -26.08 -8.05
CA LEU A 565 16.85 -26.41 -8.54
C LEU A 565 17.34 -25.29 -9.46
N ALA A 566 18.48 -24.69 -9.12
CA ALA A 566 19.19 -23.77 -10.02
C ALA A 566 19.93 -24.58 -11.09
N VAL A 567 19.77 -24.18 -12.35
CA VAL A 567 20.31 -24.87 -13.53
C VAL A 567 20.88 -23.88 -14.53
N GLU A 568 21.86 -24.34 -15.30
CA GLU A 568 22.63 -23.52 -16.27
C GLU A 568 22.43 -24.00 -17.72
N SER A 569 21.56 -24.99 -17.92
CA SER A 569 21.23 -25.51 -19.25
C SER A 569 19.77 -25.93 -19.34
N VAL A 570 19.22 -25.93 -20.56
CA VAL A 570 17.86 -26.42 -20.83
C VAL A 570 17.73 -27.91 -20.49
N GLU A 571 18.76 -28.71 -20.75
CA GLU A 571 18.74 -30.14 -20.44
C GLU A 571 18.59 -30.38 -18.92
N ASP A 572 19.33 -29.63 -18.12
CA ASP A 572 19.24 -29.74 -16.66
C ASP A 572 17.92 -29.17 -16.13
N ALA A 573 17.36 -28.14 -16.78
CA ALA A 573 16.03 -27.63 -16.47
C ALA A 573 14.95 -28.71 -16.66
N LEU A 574 15.02 -29.47 -17.77
CA LEU A 574 14.10 -30.58 -18.02
C LEU A 574 14.23 -31.68 -16.95
N LYS A 575 15.45 -32.06 -16.57
CA LYS A 575 15.71 -33.03 -15.49
C LYS A 575 15.20 -32.53 -14.13
N ALA A 576 15.39 -31.24 -13.84
CA ALA A 576 14.90 -30.61 -12.62
C ALA A 576 13.36 -30.66 -12.55
N ALA A 577 12.68 -30.33 -13.65
CA ALA A 577 11.22 -30.37 -13.71
C ALA A 577 10.65 -31.79 -13.60
N GLU A 578 11.32 -32.80 -14.16
CA GLU A 578 10.94 -34.21 -13.97
C GLU A 578 11.06 -34.65 -12.50
N LYS A 579 12.03 -34.12 -11.76
CA LYS A 579 12.21 -34.39 -10.33
C LYS A 579 11.22 -33.63 -9.44
N ILE A 580 10.90 -32.39 -9.77
CA ILE A 580 9.98 -31.52 -9.01
C ILE A 580 8.50 -31.86 -9.32
N CYS A 581 8.26 -32.39 -10.52
CA CYS A 581 6.97 -32.61 -11.17
C CYS A 581 6.28 -31.30 -11.63
N TYR A 582 5.75 -31.33 -12.86
CA TYR A 582 4.97 -30.24 -13.44
C TYR A 582 3.62 -30.03 -12.71
N PRO A 583 3.06 -28.80 -12.71
CA PRO A 583 3.62 -27.58 -13.29
C PRO A 583 4.78 -27.01 -12.46
N VAL A 584 5.78 -26.46 -13.15
CA VAL A 584 6.92 -25.74 -12.55
C VAL A 584 6.93 -24.28 -12.97
N MET A 585 7.58 -23.42 -12.20
CA MET A 585 7.90 -22.04 -12.53
C MET A 585 9.38 -21.96 -12.89
N ILE A 586 9.74 -21.22 -13.94
CA ILE A 586 11.13 -20.80 -14.15
C ILE A 586 11.30 -19.32 -13.82
N ARG A 587 12.41 -18.95 -13.18
CA ARG A 587 12.80 -17.54 -12.94
C ARG A 587 14.29 -17.34 -13.21
N SER A 588 14.65 -16.23 -13.83
CA SER A 588 16.03 -15.84 -14.12
C SER A 588 16.75 -15.34 -12.85
N ALA A 589 18.06 -15.58 -12.74
CA ALA A 589 18.93 -14.92 -11.75
C ALA A 589 19.40 -13.53 -12.24
N TYR A 590 19.75 -12.63 -11.31
CA TYR A 590 20.24 -11.26 -11.57
C TYR A 590 19.34 -10.41 -12.49
N ALA A 591 18.03 -10.60 -12.39
CA ALA A 591 17.01 -9.93 -13.20
C ALA A 591 15.87 -9.42 -12.32
N LEU A 592 15.18 -8.37 -12.78
CA LEU A 592 13.98 -7.83 -12.14
C LEU A 592 12.73 -8.01 -13.03
N GLY A 593 11.55 -7.77 -12.45
CA GLY A 593 10.28 -7.77 -13.19
C GLY A 593 9.91 -9.11 -13.82
N GLY A 594 10.53 -10.21 -13.36
CA GLY A 594 10.33 -11.54 -13.89
C GLY A 594 10.82 -11.74 -15.33
N LEU A 595 11.81 -10.97 -15.80
CA LEU A 595 12.38 -11.13 -17.13
C LEU A 595 12.82 -12.59 -17.39
N GLY A 596 12.27 -13.21 -18.44
CA GLY A 596 12.56 -14.61 -18.78
C GLY A 596 11.89 -15.65 -17.88
N SER A 597 10.99 -15.23 -16.98
CA SER A 597 10.22 -16.13 -16.13
C SER A 597 8.95 -16.64 -16.81
N GLY A 598 8.43 -17.76 -16.32
CA GLY A 598 7.12 -18.25 -16.76
C GLY A 598 6.71 -19.57 -16.12
N ILE A 599 5.41 -19.82 -16.12
CA ILE A 599 4.83 -21.09 -15.69
C ILE A 599 4.95 -22.09 -16.83
N CYS A 600 5.53 -23.25 -16.54
CA CYS A 600 5.64 -24.37 -17.44
C CYS A 600 4.70 -25.49 -16.96
N PRO A 601 3.53 -25.69 -17.60
CA PRO A 601 2.65 -26.81 -17.27
C PRO A 601 3.15 -28.15 -17.81
N ASP A 602 4.06 -28.12 -18.80
CA ASP A 602 4.59 -29.29 -19.47
C ASP A 602 6.01 -29.06 -20.02
N LYS A 603 6.58 -30.15 -20.54
CA LYS A 603 7.93 -30.21 -21.11
C LYS A 603 8.15 -29.29 -22.31
N GLU A 604 7.14 -29.14 -23.15
CA GLU A 604 7.23 -28.31 -24.36
C GLU A 604 7.32 -26.83 -23.99
N THR A 605 6.49 -26.40 -23.04
CA THR A 605 6.53 -25.03 -22.51
C THR A 605 7.85 -24.73 -21.82
N LEU A 606 8.41 -25.68 -21.06
CA LEU A 606 9.72 -25.51 -20.42
C LEU A 606 10.86 -25.39 -21.44
N LEU A 607 10.81 -26.15 -22.53
CA LEU A 607 11.81 -26.08 -23.60
C LEU A 607 11.81 -24.69 -24.27
N ASP A 608 10.63 -24.18 -24.62
CA ASP A 608 10.49 -22.85 -25.24
C ASP A 608 10.94 -21.72 -24.30
N LEU A 609 10.38 -21.68 -23.09
CA LEU A 609 10.68 -20.62 -22.12
C LEU A 609 12.13 -20.70 -21.61
N GLY A 610 12.63 -21.91 -21.32
CA GLY A 610 14.01 -22.10 -20.88
C GLY A 610 15.02 -21.64 -21.94
N THR A 611 14.78 -21.93 -23.22
CA THR A 611 15.64 -21.47 -24.32
C THR A 611 15.67 -19.94 -24.39
N LYS A 612 14.51 -19.28 -24.26
CA LYS A 612 14.40 -17.82 -24.24
C LYS A 612 15.10 -17.22 -23.02
N ALA A 613 14.93 -17.82 -21.84
CA ALA A 613 15.54 -17.34 -20.60
C ALA A 613 17.08 -17.39 -20.66
N PHE A 614 17.66 -18.48 -21.15
CA PHE A 614 19.12 -18.62 -21.27
C PHE A 614 19.77 -17.70 -22.31
N ALA A 615 18.99 -17.07 -23.19
CA ALA A 615 19.49 -16.00 -24.06
C ALA A 615 19.74 -14.69 -23.30
N MET A 616 19.17 -14.54 -22.10
CA MET A 616 19.22 -13.31 -21.29
C MET A 616 19.98 -13.50 -19.96
N THR A 617 20.04 -14.73 -19.44
CA THR A 617 20.74 -15.05 -18.19
C THR A 617 21.52 -16.35 -18.29
N ASN A 618 22.56 -16.52 -17.49
CA ASN A 618 23.34 -17.75 -17.43
C ASN A 618 22.73 -18.81 -16.50
N GLN A 619 21.76 -18.45 -15.66
CA GLN A 619 21.17 -19.33 -14.66
C GLN A 619 19.67 -19.08 -14.52
N ILE A 620 18.88 -20.16 -14.47
CA ILE A 620 17.46 -20.11 -14.12
C ILE A 620 17.18 -21.02 -12.91
N LEU A 621 16.19 -20.66 -12.11
CA LEU A 621 15.63 -21.48 -11.05
C LEU A 621 14.39 -22.20 -11.57
N VAL A 622 14.40 -23.53 -11.56
CA VAL A 622 13.18 -24.35 -11.79
C VAL A 622 12.57 -24.67 -10.44
N GLU A 623 11.35 -24.21 -10.19
CA GLU A 623 10.69 -24.28 -8.88
C GLU A 623 9.29 -24.90 -8.98
N LYS A 624 8.85 -25.59 -7.93
CA LYS A 624 7.47 -26.08 -7.82
C LYS A 624 6.48 -24.92 -7.93
N SER A 625 5.47 -25.06 -8.78
CA SER A 625 4.41 -24.06 -8.90
C SER A 625 3.59 -23.96 -7.60
N VAL A 626 3.39 -22.73 -7.13
CA VAL A 626 2.48 -22.35 -6.04
C VAL A 626 1.37 -21.43 -6.54
N VAL A 627 1.01 -21.57 -7.82
CA VAL A 627 -0.05 -20.75 -8.46
C VAL A 627 -1.35 -20.87 -7.68
N GLY A 628 -2.00 -19.73 -7.46
CA GLY A 628 -3.25 -19.62 -6.71
C GLY A 628 -3.07 -19.46 -5.19
N TRP A 629 -1.84 -19.47 -4.66
CA TRP A 629 -1.58 -19.10 -3.27
C TRP A 629 -1.66 -17.59 -3.09
N LYS A 630 -1.93 -17.13 -1.86
CA LYS A 630 -1.91 -15.70 -1.54
C LYS A 630 -0.47 -15.20 -1.64
N GLU A 631 -0.26 -14.08 -2.32
CA GLU A 631 1.05 -13.43 -2.41
C GLU A 631 1.07 -12.22 -1.47
N ILE A 632 1.99 -12.25 -0.51
CA ILE A 632 2.11 -11.26 0.56
C ILE A 632 3.52 -10.69 0.55
N GLU A 633 3.64 -9.37 0.60
CA GLU A 633 4.94 -8.67 0.62
C GLU A 633 5.12 -7.89 1.92
N TYR A 634 6.36 -7.80 2.39
CA TYR A 634 6.76 -6.93 3.50
C TYR A 634 7.94 -6.04 3.09
N GLU A 635 7.85 -4.76 3.44
CA GLU A 635 8.96 -3.82 3.41
C GLU A 635 9.60 -3.78 4.80
N VAL A 636 10.85 -4.17 4.89
CA VAL A 636 11.58 -4.34 6.15
C VAL A 636 12.75 -3.37 6.19
N VAL A 637 12.93 -2.71 7.33
CA VAL A 637 14.06 -1.82 7.57
C VAL A 637 14.88 -2.37 8.72
N ARG A 638 16.19 -2.48 8.51
CA ARG A 638 17.16 -2.92 9.52
C ARG A 638 18.32 -1.95 9.61
N ASP A 639 18.62 -1.47 10.81
CA ASP A 639 19.77 -0.59 11.04
C ASP A 639 21.04 -1.35 11.46
N ALA A 640 22.15 -0.62 11.57
CA ALA A 640 23.44 -1.17 11.98
C ALA A 640 23.49 -1.63 13.46
N ALA A 641 22.52 -1.22 14.28
CA ALA A 641 22.37 -1.63 15.67
C ALA A 641 21.47 -2.88 15.83
N ASP A 642 21.06 -3.49 14.71
CA ASP A 642 20.18 -4.67 14.64
C ASP A 642 18.71 -4.42 15.07
N ASN A 643 18.30 -3.15 15.14
CA ASN A 643 16.89 -2.79 15.19
C ASN A 643 16.29 -3.12 13.83
N CYS A 644 15.18 -3.87 13.81
CA CYS A 644 14.59 -4.40 12.59
C CYS A 644 13.07 -4.33 12.69
N ILE A 645 12.41 -3.66 11.75
CA ILE A 645 10.97 -3.35 11.76
C ILE A 645 10.34 -3.65 10.40
N ALA A 646 9.06 -4.01 10.40
CA ALA A 646 8.26 -4.19 9.17
C ALA A 646 7.40 -2.95 8.93
N VAL A 647 7.80 -2.10 7.98
CA VAL A 647 7.22 -0.77 7.75
C VAL A 647 5.90 -0.84 6.98
N CYS A 648 5.76 -1.78 6.05
CA CYS A 648 4.55 -1.93 5.26
C CYS A 648 4.34 -3.40 4.91
N ASN A 649 3.09 -3.82 4.87
CA ASN A 649 2.69 -5.12 4.33
C ASN A 649 1.65 -4.93 3.22
N MET A 650 1.75 -5.76 2.20
CA MET A 650 0.91 -5.69 1.01
C MET A 650 0.32 -7.06 0.69
N GLU A 651 -0.92 -7.07 0.21
CA GLU A 651 -1.58 -8.28 -0.28
C GLU A 651 -1.98 -8.11 -1.74
N ASN A 652 -1.57 -9.05 -2.57
CA ASN A 652 -1.98 -9.09 -3.95
C ASN A 652 -3.40 -9.65 -4.04
N ILE A 653 -4.28 -8.94 -4.74
CA ILE A 653 -5.63 -9.43 -5.05
C ILE A 653 -5.53 -10.57 -6.06
N ASP A 654 -4.71 -10.38 -7.10
CA ASP A 654 -4.32 -11.46 -8.00
C ASP A 654 -3.39 -12.42 -7.25
N ALA A 655 -3.71 -13.71 -7.27
CA ALA A 655 -2.91 -14.72 -6.59
C ALA A 655 -1.57 -15.00 -7.30
N MET A 656 -0.68 -15.74 -6.62
CA MET A 656 0.60 -16.20 -7.16
C MET A 656 0.46 -16.72 -8.60
N GLY A 657 1.36 -16.27 -9.47
CA GLY A 657 1.36 -16.56 -10.91
C GLY A 657 1.21 -15.31 -11.78
N VAL A 658 0.73 -14.21 -11.19
CA VAL A 658 0.84 -12.85 -11.72
C VAL A 658 1.93 -12.13 -10.93
N HIS A 659 2.88 -11.48 -11.60
CA HIS A 659 3.96 -10.76 -10.92
C HIS A 659 3.40 -9.58 -10.11
N THR A 660 3.91 -9.30 -8.92
CA THR A 660 3.55 -8.14 -8.06
C THR A 660 3.47 -6.81 -8.85
N GLY A 661 4.43 -6.63 -9.76
CA GLY A 661 4.42 -5.82 -11.00
C GLY A 661 3.06 -5.51 -11.62
N ASP A 662 2.43 -6.56 -12.10
CA ASP A 662 1.21 -6.57 -12.89
C ASP A 662 -0.02 -6.97 -12.05
N SER A 663 0.15 -7.20 -10.75
CA SER A 663 -0.95 -7.49 -9.83
C SER A 663 -1.64 -6.21 -9.37
N VAL A 664 -2.95 -6.31 -9.09
CA VAL A 664 -3.64 -5.38 -8.21
C VAL A 664 -3.24 -5.68 -6.77
N VAL A 665 -2.85 -4.65 -6.02
CA VAL A 665 -2.28 -4.79 -4.67
C VAL A 665 -3.01 -3.88 -3.69
N VAL A 666 -3.23 -4.34 -2.46
CA VAL A 666 -3.76 -3.52 -1.36
C VAL A 666 -2.80 -3.43 -0.18
N ALA A 667 -2.83 -2.30 0.52
CA ALA A 667 -2.09 -2.08 1.76
C ALA A 667 -3.00 -1.42 2.82
N PRO A 668 -3.02 -1.91 4.06
CA PRO A 668 -2.42 -3.16 4.54
C PRO A 668 -3.14 -4.40 3.95
N SER A 669 -2.58 -5.60 4.15
CA SER A 669 -3.27 -6.87 3.88
C SER A 669 -4.64 -6.94 4.59
N GLN A 670 -5.62 -7.57 3.96
CA GLN A 670 -7.03 -7.56 4.35
C GLN A 670 -7.56 -8.93 4.78
N THR A 671 -6.97 -10.03 4.30
CA THR A 671 -7.52 -11.39 4.48
C THR A 671 -6.69 -12.31 5.39
N LEU A 672 -5.71 -11.75 6.11
CA LEU A 672 -4.88 -12.46 7.08
C LEU A 672 -5.47 -12.34 8.49
N ASN A 673 -5.44 -13.42 9.27
CA ASN A 673 -5.61 -13.32 10.72
C ASN A 673 -4.29 -12.88 11.41
N ASP A 674 -4.31 -12.65 12.72
CA ASP A 674 -3.09 -12.22 13.44
C ASP A 674 -1.99 -13.29 13.43
N GLU A 675 -2.37 -14.57 13.53
CA GLU A 675 -1.41 -15.68 13.49
C GLU A 675 -0.61 -15.72 12.18
N GLU A 676 -1.29 -15.59 11.04
CA GLU A 676 -0.69 -15.53 9.71
C GLU A 676 0.16 -14.27 9.52
N PHE A 677 -0.39 -13.10 9.89
CA PHE A 677 0.31 -11.82 9.79
C PHE A 677 1.61 -11.82 10.61
N GLN A 678 1.52 -12.14 11.91
CA GLN A 678 2.69 -12.12 12.80
C GLN A 678 3.67 -13.24 12.45
N MET A 679 3.19 -14.41 12.00
CA MET A 679 4.08 -15.45 11.47
C MET A 679 4.93 -14.91 10.33
N LEU A 680 4.33 -14.35 9.27
CA LEU A 680 5.09 -13.86 8.11
C LEU A 680 6.00 -12.69 8.48
N ARG A 681 5.54 -11.77 9.34
CA ARG A 681 6.35 -10.67 9.88
C ARG A 681 7.59 -11.18 10.63
N ASP A 682 7.42 -12.13 11.54
CA ASP A 682 8.53 -12.73 12.30
C ASP A 682 9.55 -13.40 11.37
N ARG A 683 9.08 -14.09 10.32
CA ARG A 683 9.95 -14.72 9.31
C ARG A 683 10.70 -13.69 8.48
N ALA A 684 10.02 -12.61 8.07
CA ALA A 684 10.65 -11.51 7.37
C ALA A 684 11.82 -10.94 8.19
N ILE A 685 11.56 -10.51 9.43
CA ILE A 685 12.58 -9.97 10.33
C ILE A 685 13.74 -10.95 10.55
N LYS A 686 13.45 -12.25 10.76
CA LYS A 686 14.47 -13.28 10.94
C LYS A 686 15.36 -13.45 9.72
N VAL A 687 14.78 -13.49 8.52
CA VAL A 687 15.51 -13.65 7.25
C VAL A 687 16.37 -12.42 6.97
N VAL A 688 15.81 -11.21 7.12
CA VAL A 688 16.55 -9.95 6.92
C VAL A 688 17.77 -9.84 7.84
N ARG A 689 17.62 -10.20 9.12
CA ARG A 689 18.74 -10.24 10.07
C ARG A 689 19.82 -11.23 9.65
N HIS A 690 19.44 -12.44 9.24
CA HIS A 690 20.40 -13.49 8.83
C HIS A 690 21.16 -13.15 7.57
N LEU A 691 20.50 -12.50 6.60
CA LEU A 691 21.13 -12.01 5.37
C LEU A 691 22.07 -10.82 5.61
N GLY A 692 22.05 -10.21 6.81
CA GLY A 692 22.93 -9.10 7.16
C GLY A 692 22.56 -7.79 6.45
N ILE A 693 21.29 -7.60 6.11
CA ILE A 693 20.79 -6.40 5.42
C ILE A 693 20.93 -5.18 6.34
N VAL A 694 21.42 -4.06 5.81
CA VAL A 694 21.56 -2.78 6.54
C VAL A 694 21.01 -1.68 5.64
N GLY A 695 19.79 -1.24 5.94
CA GLY A 695 18.99 -0.37 5.07
C GLY A 695 17.57 -0.92 4.96
N GLU A 696 17.03 -0.89 3.75
CA GLU A 696 15.70 -1.40 3.42
C GLU A 696 15.81 -2.65 2.54
N CYS A 697 14.80 -3.51 2.63
CA CYS A 697 14.55 -4.55 1.64
C CYS A 697 13.07 -4.95 1.56
N ASN A 698 12.68 -5.47 0.40
CA ASN A 698 11.39 -6.13 0.17
C ASN A 698 11.54 -7.66 0.29
N ILE A 699 10.59 -8.33 0.93
CA ILE A 699 10.49 -9.80 0.98
C ILE A 699 9.10 -10.27 0.59
N GLN A 700 9.02 -11.33 -0.23
CA GLN A 700 7.78 -11.86 -0.77
C GLN A 700 7.51 -13.29 -0.29
N PHE A 701 6.25 -13.57 0.03
CA PHE A 701 5.77 -14.86 0.50
C PHE A 701 4.61 -15.36 -0.35
N ALA A 702 4.58 -16.67 -0.61
CA ALA A 702 3.37 -17.38 -0.98
C ALA A 702 2.80 -18.04 0.28
N LEU A 703 1.59 -17.65 0.70
CA LEU A 703 0.84 -18.24 1.81
C LEU A 703 -0.29 -19.13 1.27
N HIS A 704 -0.36 -20.37 1.77
CA HIS A 704 -1.41 -21.28 1.39
C HIS A 704 -2.78 -20.75 1.85
N PRO A 705 -3.81 -20.72 1.00
CA PRO A 705 -5.06 -20.01 1.31
C PRO A 705 -5.89 -20.65 2.43
N THR A 706 -5.58 -21.89 2.83
CA THR A 706 -6.33 -22.63 3.86
C THR A 706 -5.46 -23.30 4.92
N SER A 707 -4.21 -22.85 5.10
CA SER A 707 -3.32 -23.35 6.16
C SER A 707 -2.19 -22.35 6.45
N LEU A 708 -1.39 -22.62 7.48
CA LEU A 708 -0.18 -21.85 7.80
C LEU A 708 1.05 -22.26 6.97
N GLU A 709 0.87 -23.05 5.91
CA GLU A 709 1.98 -23.39 5.01
C GLU A 709 2.35 -22.16 4.18
N TYR A 710 3.64 -21.82 4.15
CA TYR A 710 4.16 -20.72 3.36
C TYR A 710 5.49 -21.10 2.71
N TYR A 711 5.83 -20.36 1.65
CA TYR A 711 7.16 -20.36 1.05
C TYR A 711 7.65 -18.92 0.89
N ILE A 712 8.93 -18.70 1.15
CA ILE A 712 9.62 -17.45 0.77
C ILE A 712 9.92 -17.53 -0.72
N ILE A 713 9.55 -16.50 -1.46
CA ILE A 713 9.70 -16.43 -2.91
C ILE A 713 11.01 -15.73 -3.27
N GLU A 714 11.23 -14.53 -2.74
CA GLU A 714 12.46 -13.77 -2.93
C GLU A 714 12.64 -12.67 -1.88
N VAL A 715 13.87 -12.14 -1.81
CA VAL A 715 14.22 -10.92 -1.07
C VAL A 715 14.95 -9.99 -2.02
N ASN A 716 14.50 -8.75 -2.11
CA ASN A 716 15.13 -7.70 -2.89
C ASN A 716 15.89 -6.75 -1.94
N ALA A 717 17.21 -6.89 -1.85
CA ALA A 717 18.07 -6.13 -0.93
C ALA A 717 18.43 -4.72 -1.45
N ARG A 718 17.45 -4.03 -2.03
CA ARG A 718 17.54 -2.69 -2.62
C ARG A 718 16.16 -2.04 -2.61
N LEU A 719 16.14 -0.73 -2.80
CA LEU A 719 14.90 -0.03 -3.09
C LEU A 719 14.27 -0.59 -4.37
N SER A 720 12.95 -0.57 -4.40
CA SER A 720 12.11 -1.20 -5.41
C SER A 720 10.84 -0.39 -5.65
N ARG A 721 10.08 -0.75 -6.68
CA ARG A 721 8.73 -0.20 -6.90
C ARG A 721 7.80 -0.45 -5.70
N SER A 722 7.91 -1.62 -5.05
CA SER A 722 7.19 -1.93 -3.80
C SER A 722 7.58 -0.96 -2.67
N SER A 723 8.86 -0.60 -2.54
CA SER A 723 9.31 0.39 -1.54
C SER A 723 8.80 1.81 -1.82
N ALA A 724 8.70 2.23 -3.09
CA ALA A 724 8.14 3.52 -3.44
C ALA A 724 6.64 3.55 -3.14
N LEU A 725 5.90 2.51 -3.55
CA LEU A 725 4.49 2.33 -3.21
C LEU A 725 4.27 2.37 -1.70
N ALA A 726 5.05 1.62 -0.92
CA ALA A 726 4.96 1.60 0.53
C ALA A 726 5.28 2.96 1.17
N SER A 727 6.26 3.69 0.64
CA SER A 727 6.58 5.03 1.13
C SER A 727 5.39 5.99 0.93
N LYS A 728 4.72 5.92 -0.23
CA LYS A 728 3.52 6.72 -0.49
C LYS A 728 2.31 6.23 0.30
N ALA A 729 2.14 4.93 0.48
CA ALA A 729 1.01 4.35 1.20
C ALA A 729 1.06 4.69 2.70
N THR A 730 2.24 4.68 3.30
CA THR A 730 2.43 4.85 4.74
C THR A 730 2.77 6.29 5.14
N GLY A 731 3.38 7.07 4.24
CA GLY A 731 4.04 8.34 4.58
C GLY A 731 5.45 8.16 5.16
N TYR A 732 5.96 6.92 5.24
CA TYR A 732 7.29 6.60 5.77
C TYR A 732 8.34 6.66 4.64
N PRO A 733 9.30 7.60 4.65
CA PRO A 733 10.21 7.81 3.53
C PRO A 733 11.36 6.79 3.53
N LEU A 734 11.10 5.57 3.04
CA LEU A 734 12.04 4.43 3.10
C LEU A 734 13.43 4.76 2.54
N ALA A 735 13.49 5.40 1.36
CA ALA A 735 14.75 5.76 0.72
C ALA A 735 15.61 6.73 1.55
N PHE A 736 14.98 7.74 2.16
CA PHE A 736 15.64 8.71 3.04
C PHE A 736 16.21 8.03 4.28
N ILE A 737 15.42 7.15 4.89
CA ILE A 737 15.78 6.43 6.12
C ILE A 737 16.88 5.40 5.83
N ALA A 738 16.79 4.67 4.72
CA ALA A 738 17.83 3.75 4.27
C ALA A 738 19.18 4.46 4.04
N ALA A 739 19.17 5.67 3.47
CA ALA A 739 20.38 6.48 3.30
C ALA A 739 21.00 6.94 4.64
N LYS A 740 20.19 7.30 5.63
CA LYS A 740 20.67 7.61 7.01
C LYS A 740 21.26 6.36 7.68
N ILE A 741 20.59 5.22 7.55
CA ILE A 741 21.06 3.92 8.07
C ILE A 741 22.39 3.52 7.41
N ALA A 742 22.57 3.79 6.12
CA ALA A 742 23.80 3.51 5.39
C ALA A 742 25.03 4.26 5.96
N LEU A 743 24.82 5.35 6.71
CA LEU A 743 25.85 6.08 7.47
C LEU A 743 26.06 5.54 8.90
N GLY A 744 25.33 4.50 9.30
CA GLY A 744 25.37 3.92 10.64
C GLY A 744 24.51 4.62 11.68
N ILE A 745 23.55 5.47 11.26
CA ILE A 745 22.60 6.13 12.17
C ILE A 745 21.46 5.15 12.51
N PRO A 746 21.22 4.83 13.79
CA PRO A 746 20.18 3.88 14.17
C PRO A 746 18.78 4.51 14.09
N LEU A 747 17.76 3.67 13.89
CA LEU A 747 16.35 4.08 13.71
C LEU A 747 15.82 5.03 14.82
N PRO A 748 16.12 4.81 16.12
CA PRO A 748 15.65 5.71 17.19
C PRO A 748 16.23 7.13 17.10
N GLU A 749 17.38 7.32 16.44
CA GLU A 749 18.01 8.62 16.25
C GLU A 749 17.53 9.34 14.97
N ILE A 750 16.86 8.63 14.07
CA ILE A 750 16.28 9.20 12.86
C ILE A 750 14.87 9.72 13.18
N LYS A 751 14.58 10.96 12.82
CA LYS A 751 13.30 11.60 13.11
C LYS A 751 12.20 11.15 12.13
N ASN A 752 10.98 10.90 12.62
CA ASN A 752 9.80 10.83 11.77
C ASN A 752 9.44 12.24 11.29
N VAL A 753 9.64 12.49 9.99
CA VAL A 753 9.40 13.80 9.36
C VAL A 753 7.92 14.19 9.29
N VAL A 754 7.00 13.21 9.31
CA VAL A 754 5.55 13.44 9.24
C VAL A 754 5.00 13.95 10.56
N THR A 755 5.39 13.34 11.69
CA THR A 755 4.91 13.76 13.03
C THR A 755 5.75 14.89 13.60
N GLY A 756 7.02 14.97 13.22
CA GLY A 756 7.97 15.94 13.75
C GLY A 756 8.37 15.72 15.22
N LYS A 757 7.84 14.68 15.89
CA LYS A 757 7.98 14.44 17.34
C LYS A 757 8.43 13.03 17.71
N THR A 758 8.19 12.05 16.84
CA THR A 758 8.60 10.64 17.07
C THR A 758 9.83 10.29 16.23
N SER A 759 10.40 9.10 16.48
CA SER A 759 11.52 8.56 15.68
C SER A 759 11.02 7.74 14.48
N ALA A 760 11.93 7.31 13.62
CA ALA A 760 11.68 6.36 12.53
C ALA A 760 11.56 4.90 13.02
N CYS A 761 11.82 4.64 14.30
CA CYS A 761 11.74 3.30 14.88
C CYS A 761 10.30 2.95 15.26
N PHE A 762 9.42 2.69 14.29
CA PHE A 762 8.04 2.25 14.53
C PHE A 762 7.48 1.56 13.29
N GLU A 763 6.38 0.83 13.44
CA GLU A 763 5.61 0.28 12.31
C GLU A 763 4.37 1.17 12.05
N PRO A 764 4.22 1.75 10.84
CA PRO A 764 3.07 2.59 10.51
C PRO A 764 1.71 1.92 10.76
N SER A 765 0.76 2.71 11.27
CA SER A 765 -0.65 2.31 11.40
C SER A 765 -1.52 3.10 10.43
N LEU A 766 -2.31 2.41 9.61
CA LEU A 766 -3.12 2.98 8.54
C LEU A 766 -4.60 2.89 8.91
N ASP A 767 -5.24 4.04 9.09
CA ASP A 767 -6.70 4.18 9.29
C ASP A 767 -7.48 4.37 7.97
N TYR A 768 -6.85 3.92 6.89
CA TYR A 768 -7.30 3.87 5.50
C TYR A 768 -6.76 2.61 4.81
N VAL A 769 -7.26 2.32 3.62
CA VAL A 769 -6.74 1.28 2.73
C VAL A 769 -6.26 1.92 1.44
N VAL A 770 -5.16 1.40 0.92
CA VAL A 770 -4.55 1.80 -0.34
C VAL A 770 -4.79 0.71 -1.37
N THR A 771 -5.02 1.09 -2.62
CA THR A 771 -5.10 0.17 -3.74
C THR A 771 -4.19 0.64 -4.87
N LYS A 772 -3.26 -0.21 -5.27
CA LYS A 772 -2.44 -0.04 -6.47
C LYS A 772 -2.98 -0.86 -7.61
N ILE A 773 -3.06 -0.28 -8.80
CA ILE A 773 -3.40 -0.97 -10.05
C ILE A 773 -2.34 -0.63 -11.11
N PRO A 774 -1.80 -1.63 -11.83
CA PRO A 774 -0.89 -1.38 -12.94
C PRO A 774 -1.58 -0.71 -14.13
N ARG A 775 -0.79 0.03 -14.91
CA ARG A 775 -1.18 0.61 -16.20
C ARG A 775 -0.57 -0.22 -17.33
N TRP A 776 -1.37 -0.57 -18.34
CA TRP A 776 -0.94 -1.33 -19.52
C TRP A 776 -1.27 -0.60 -20.82
N ASP A 777 -0.40 -0.76 -21.82
CA ASP A 777 -0.56 -0.23 -23.19
C ASP A 777 -0.48 -1.33 -24.27
N LEU A 778 -0.96 -2.53 -23.94
CA LEU A 778 -0.79 -3.73 -24.79
C LEU A 778 -1.49 -3.64 -26.16
N ASP A 779 -2.51 -2.78 -26.29
CA ASP A 779 -3.24 -2.56 -27.55
C ASP A 779 -2.36 -2.02 -28.69
N ARG A 780 -1.22 -1.38 -28.36
CA ARG A 780 -0.27 -0.88 -29.38
C ARG A 780 0.58 -2.00 -30.00
N PHE A 781 0.67 -3.16 -29.36
CA PHE A 781 1.55 -4.26 -29.76
C PHE A 781 0.74 -5.42 -30.34
N GLN A 782 0.40 -5.37 -31.64
CA GLN A 782 -0.52 -6.32 -32.30
C GLN A 782 -0.12 -7.81 -32.16
N HIS A 783 1.17 -8.10 -32.01
CA HIS A 783 1.70 -9.47 -31.86
C HIS A 783 1.95 -9.89 -30.41
N THR A 784 1.70 -9.00 -29.44
CA THR A 784 1.89 -9.28 -28.02
C THR A 784 0.54 -9.62 -27.38
N SER A 785 0.49 -10.71 -26.63
CA SER A 785 -0.72 -11.10 -25.92
C SER A 785 -1.04 -10.16 -24.75
N ASN A 786 -2.34 -9.86 -24.57
CA ASN A 786 -2.89 -9.15 -23.41
C ASN A 786 -2.88 -9.97 -22.10
N ARG A 787 -2.45 -11.23 -22.16
CA ARG A 787 -2.29 -12.09 -20.97
C ARG A 787 -1.13 -11.59 -20.10
N ILE A 788 -1.34 -11.61 -18.80
CA ILE A 788 -0.34 -11.28 -17.78
C ILE A 788 0.05 -12.55 -17.02
N GLY A 789 1.22 -12.53 -16.39
CA GLY A 789 1.79 -13.67 -15.68
C GLY A 789 2.99 -13.25 -14.85
N SER A 790 3.98 -14.13 -14.71
CA SER A 790 5.17 -13.86 -13.87
C SER A 790 6.17 -12.87 -14.47
N SER A 791 6.06 -12.52 -15.75
CA SER A 791 6.91 -11.50 -16.40
C SER A 791 6.09 -10.23 -16.62
N MET A 792 6.57 -9.11 -16.09
CA MET A 792 5.88 -7.82 -16.14
C MET A 792 5.67 -7.33 -17.57
N LYS A 793 4.53 -6.67 -17.79
CA LYS A 793 4.20 -5.96 -19.03
C LYS A 793 3.58 -4.58 -18.79
N SER A 794 3.28 -4.23 -17.55
CA SER A 794 2.81 -2.89 -17.19
C SER A 794 3.88 -1.83 -17.46
N VAL A 795 3.42 -0.64 -17.83
CA VAL A 795 4.26 0.52 -18.21
C VAL A 795 4.25 1.63 -17.15
N GLY A 796 3.47 1.44 -16.09
CA GLY A 796 3.35 2.35 -14.94
C GLY A 796 2.30 1.83 -13.97
N GLU A 797 1.94 2.64 -12.98
CA GLU A 797 0.95 2.28 -11.97
C GLU A 797 0.24 3.51 -11.38
N VAL A 798 -0.87 3.24 -10.70
CA VAL A 798 -1.61 4.25 -9.92
C VAL A 798 -1.76 3.77 -8.49
N MET A 799 -1.91 4.71 -7.56
CA MET A 799 -2.26 4.43 -6.18
C MET A 799 -3.49 5.26 -5.79
N ALA A 800 -4.47 4.62 -5.16
CA ALA A 800 -5.64 5.31 -4.60
C ALA A 800 -5.77 5.03 -3.11
N ILE A 801 -6.38 5.96 -2.39
CA ILE A 801 -6.61 5.88 -0.95
C ILE A 801 -8.10 6.05 -0.66
N GLY A 802 -8.66 5.17 0.17
CA GLY A 802 -10.03 5.23 0.66
C GLY A 802 -10.13 4.66 2.07
N ARG A 803 -11.29 4.84 2.74
CA ARG A 803 -11.53 4.19 4.04
C ARG A 803 -12.52 3.02 3.95
N THR A 804 -12.82 2.62 2.72
CA THR A 804 -13.42 1.32 2.37
C THR A 804 -12.62 0.76 1.21
N PHE A 805 -12.62 -0.57 1.06
CA PHE A 805 -12.01 -1.21 -0.09
C PHE A 805 -12.65 -0.70 -1.39
N GLU A 806 -13.97 -0.59 -1.43
CA GLU A 806 -14.72 -0.17 -2.61
C GLU A 806 -14.37 1.26 -3.04
N GLU A 807 -14.20 2.19 -2.08
CA GLU A 807 -13.77 3.56 -2.36
C GLU A 807 -12.39 3.59 -3.00
N SER A 808 -11.42 2.92 -2.37
CA SER A 808 -10.04 2.87 -2.86
C SER A 808 -9.95 2.20 -4.23
N PHE A 809 -10.60 1.04 -4.38
CA PHE A 809 -10.55 0.22 -5.59
C PHE A 809 -11.20 0.92 -6.80
N GLN A 810 -12.38 1.52 -6.64
CA GLN A 810 -13.02 2.23 -7.75
C GLN A 810 -12.25 3.50 -8.17
N LYS A 811 -11.60 4.18 -7.21
CA LYS A 811 -10.71 5.30 -7.53
C LYS A 811 -9.50 4.85 -8.35
N ALA A 812 -8.82 3.80 -7.90
CA ALA A 812 -7.66 3.27 -8.60
C ALA A 812 -8.01 2.88 -10.05
N LEU A 813 -9.16 2.25 -10.28
CA LEU A 813 -9.63 1.92 -11.63
C LEU A 813 -9.79 3.16 -12.51
N ARG A 814 -10.38 4.25 -11.99
CA ARG A 814 -10.53 5.52 -12.74
C ARG A 814 -9.20 6.19 -13.02
N MET A 815 -8.25 6.12 -12.08
CA MET A 815 -6.92 6.70 -12.24
C MET A 815 -6.13 6.02 -13.37
N CYS A 816 -6.39 4.74 -13.68
CA CYS A 816 -5.67 4.01 -14.72
C CYS A 816 -5.89 4.59 -16.13
N HIS A 817 -7.08 5.11 -16.42
CA HIS A 817 -7.39 5.71 -17.72
C HIS A 817 -8.70 6.53 -17.70
N PRO A 818 -8.79 7.69 -18.39
CA PRO A 818 -10.01 8.50 -18.45
C PRO A 818 -11.28 7.82 -18.99
N SER A 819 -11.13 6.73 -19.74
CA SER A 819 -12.26 5.95 -20.28
C SER A 819 -12.83 4.94 -19.29
N VAL A 820 -12.20 4.73 -18.13
CA VAL A 820 -12.67 3.82 -17.09
C VAL A 820 -13.48 4.61 -16.07
N ASP A 821 -14.74 4.21 -15.85
CA ASP A 821 -15.63 4.91 -14.92
C ASP A 821 -15.56 4.38 -13.48
N GLY A 822 -14.93 3.22 -13.25
CA GLY A 822 -14.89 2.49 -11.98
C GLY A 822 -14.97 0.98 -12.21
N PHE A 823 -15.53 0.22 -11.25
CA PHE A 823 -15.71 -1.22 -11.41
C PHE A 823 -16.98 -1.55 -12.21
N VAL A 824 -16.82 -1.66 -13.53
CA VAL A 824 -17.89 -1.80 -14.53
C VAL A 824 -17.71 -3.02 -15.43
N SER A 825 -18.80 -3.50 -16.04
CA SER A 825 -18.77 -4.69 -16.91
C SER A 825 -18.51 -4.39 -18.39
N HIS A 826 -18.26 -3.13 -18.77
CA HIS A 826 -17.80 -2.77 -20.12
C HIS A 826 -16.28 -2.61 -20.14
N LEU A 827 -15.67 -2.85 -21.30
CA LEU A 827 -14.22 -2.75 -21.45
C LEU A 827 -13.77 -1.27 -21.54
N PRO A 828 -12.51 -0.98 -21.17
CA PRO A 828 -11.89 0.32 -21.41
C PRO A 828 -11.95 0.73 -22.89
N MET A 829 -11.76 2.03 -23.14
CA MET A 829 -11.77 2.62 -24.49
C MET A 829 -13.10 2.43 -25.24
N ASN A 830 -14.20 2.26 -24.49
CA ASN A 830 -15.53 1.97 -25.02
C ASN A 830 -15.57 0.72 -25.93
N LYS A 831 -14.64 -0.21 -25.77
CA LYS A 831 -14.61 -1.45 -26.56
C LYS A 831 -15.81 -2.32 -26.19
N ALA A 832 -16.47 -2.87 -27.21
CA ALA A 832 -17.48 -3.89 -27.01
C ALA A 832 -16.79 -5.24 -26.71
N TRP A 833 -17.42 -6.02 -25.85
CA TRP A 833 -17.07 -7.43 -25.73
C TRP A 833 -17.30 -8.15 -27.07
N PRO A 834 -16.50 -9.19 -27.41
CA PRO A 834 -16.81 -10.09 -28.51
C PRO A 834 -18.24 -10.63 -28.44
N ALA A 835 -18.87 -10.89 -29.59
CA ALA A 835 -20.25 -11.40 -29.64
C ALA A 835 -20.44 -12.70 -28.85
N ILE A 836 -19.39 -13.53 -28.81
CA ILE A 836 -19.30 -14.74 -27.99
C ILE A 836 -18.07 -14.56 -27.09
N VAL A 837 -18.30 -14.37 -25.78
CA VAL A 837 -17.24 -14.29 -24.77
C VAL A 837 -17.18 -15.59 -23.99
N ASP A 838 -16.01 -16.22 -23.96
CA ASP A 838 -15.73 -17.32 -23.04
C ASP A 838 -15.30 -16.73 -21.68
N LEU A 839 -16.28 -16.44 -20.83
CA LEU A 839 -16.02 -15.91 -19.48
C LEU A 839 -15.21 -16.88 -18.62
N HIS A 840 -15.34 -18.20 -18.83
CA HIS A 840 -14.54 -19.15 -18.06
C HIS A 840 -13.06 -18.95 -18.37
N LYS A 841 -12.71 -18.86 -19.66
CA LYS A 841 -11.34 -18.61 -20.09
C LYS A 841 -10.81 -17.26 -19.59
N GLU A 842 -11.56 -16.18 -19.77
CA GLU A 842 -11.16 -14.82 -19.33
C GLU A 842 -10.95 -14.73 -17.81
N LEU A 843 -11.66 -15.54 -17.02
CA LEU A 843 -11.46 -15.63 -15.58
C LEU A 843 -10.24 -16.49 -15.22
N SER A 844 -10.03 -17.63 -15.89
CA SER A 844 -8.93 -18.55 -15.57
C SER A 844 -7.56 -18.12 -16.09
N GLU A 845 -7.51 -17.30 -17.13
CA GLU A 845 -6.27 -16.80 -17.72
C GLU A 845 -6.11 -15.30 -17.40
N PRO A 846 -5.19 -14.93 -16.49
CA PRO A 846 -4.98 -13.53 -16.14
C PRO A 846 -4.67 -12.67 -17.38
N SER A 847 -5.32 -11.51 -17.47
CA SER A 847 -5.15 -10.53 -18.55
C SER A 847 -5.36 -9.11 -18.03
N SER A 848 -4.91 -8.10 -18.78
CA SER A 848 -5.13 -6.68 -18.43
C SER A 848 -6.61 -6.29 -18.34
N THR A 849 -7.53 -7.11 -18.85
CA THR A 849 -8.98 -6.88 -18.83
C THR A 849 -9.75 -7.79 -17.87
N ARG A 850 -9.06 -8.65 -17.11
CA ARG A 850 -9.68 -9.65 -16.22
C ARG A 850 -10.65 -9.03 -15.21
N ILE A 851 -10.34 -7.84 -14.69
CA ILE A 851 -11.18 -7.17 -13.69
C ILE A 851 -12.57 -6.83 -14.23
N TYR A 852 -12.68 -6.48 -15.51
CA TYR A 852 -13.95 -6.22 -16.20
C TYR A 852 -14.69 -7.53 -16.53
N ALA A 853 -13.95 -8.62 -16.80
CA ALA A 853 -14.53 -9.95 -16.94
C ALA A 853 -15.17 -10.44 -15.63
N ILE A 854 -14.55 -10.15 -14.48
CA ILE A 854 -15.13 -10.42 -13.15
C ILE A 854 -16.42 -9.62 -12.95
N ALA A 855 -16.41 -8.31 -13.25
CA ALA A 855 -17.63 -7.49 -13.19
C ALA A 855 -18.75 -8.05 -14.08
N LYS A 856 -18.41 -8.50 -15.30
CA LYS A 856 -19.35 -9.14 -16.24
C LYS A 856 -19.87 -10.48 -15.72
N ALA A 857 -19.03 -11.29 -15.09
CA ALA A 857 -19.44 -12.56 -14.46
C ALA A 857 -20.42 -12.32 -13.30
N LEU A 858 -20.15 -11.33 -12.44
CA LEU A 858 -21.05 -10.94 -11.35
C LEU A 858 -22.39 -10.38 -11.86
N ASP A 859 -22.37 -9.59 -12.94
CA ASP A 859 -23.59 -9.11 -13.59
C ASP A 859 -24.43 -10.26 -14.17
N ASN A 860 -23.77 -11.29 -14.70
CA ASN A 860 -24.36 -12.55 -15.16
C ASN A 860 -24.72 -13.53 -14.02
N GLU A 861 -24.67 -13.07 -12.76
CA GLU A 861 -25.02 -13.84 -11.56
C GLU A 861 -24.19 -15.12 -11.37
N VAL A 862 -22.96 -15.17 -11.90
CA VAL A 862 -22.01 -16.25 -11.62
C VAL A 862 -21.68 -16.23 -10.12
N PRO A 863 -21.77 -17.38 -9.41
CA PRO A 863 -21.48 -17.43 -7.98
C PRO A 863 -20.03 -17.04 -7.65
N VAL A 864 -19.83 -16.34 -6.53
CA VAL A 864 -18.51 -15.92 -6.02
C VAL A 864 -17.56 -17.11 -5.88
N ASP A 865 -18.05 -18.27 -5.43
CA ASP A 865 -17.24 -19.49 -5.30
C ASP A 865 -16.67 -19.97 -6.64
N VAL A 866 -17.44 -19.86 -7.73
CA VAL A 866 -16.99 -20.24 -9.07
C VAL A 866 -15.94 -19.26 -9.58
N ILE A 867 -16.16 -17.95 -9.38
CA ILE A 867 -15.17 -16.93 -9.74
C ILE A 867 -13.88 -17.14 -8.94
N HIS A 868 -13.95 -17.40 -7.64
CA HIS A 868 -12.81 -17.73 -6.80
C HIS A 868 -12.04 -18.97 -7.31
N GLN A 869 -12.74 -20.06 -7.65
CA GLN A 869 -12.11 -21.27 -8.17
C GLN A 869 -11.35 -21.02 -9.48
N LEU A 870 -11.88 -20.16 -10.35
CA LEU A 870 -11.24 -19.84 -11.64
C LEU A 870 -10.12 -18.82 -11.48
N THR A 871 -10.28 -17.87 -10.56
CA THR A 871 -9.38 -16.73 -10.47
C THR A 871 -8.29 -16.86 -9.41
N ALA A 872 -8.53 -17.70 -8.41
CA ALA A 872 -7.84 -17.76 -7.12
C ALA A 872 -7.86 -16.45 -6.30
N ILE A 873 -8.61 -15.42 -6.74
CA ILE A 873 -8.83 -14.19 -5.96
C ILE A 873 -9.65 -14.54 -4.72
N ASP A 874 -9.22 -14.11 -3.53
CA ASP A 874 -9.92 -14.39 -2.29
C ASP A 874 -11.38 -13.90 -2.34
N LYS A 875 -12.29 -14.71 -1.81
CA LYS A 875 -13.74 -14.45 -1.86
C LYS A 875 -14.09 -13.12 -1.20
N TRP A 876 -13.34 -12.66 -0.20
CA TRP A 876 -13.59 -11.38 0.45
C TRP A 876 -13.58 -10.21 -0.56
N PHE A 877 -12.55 -10.13 -1.42
CA PHE A 877 -12.49 -9.11 -2.47
C PHE A 877 -13.66 -9.23 -3.43
N LEU A 878 -14.02 -10.46 -3.82
CA LEU A 878 -15.15 -10.72 -4.72
C LEU A 878 -16.50 -10.33 -4.10
N TYR A 879 -16.68 -10.46 -2.77
CA TYR A 879 -17.87 -9.97 -2.08
C TYR A 879 -17.98 -8.45 -2.10
N LYS A 880 -16.86 -7.75 -1.93
CA LYS A 880 -16.82 -6.28 -2.08
C LYS A 880 -17.11 -5.85 -3.52
N MET A 881 -16.53 -6.52 -4.51
CA MET A 881 -16.84 -6.32 -5.94
C MET A 881 -18.33 -6.56 -6.25
N ARG A 882 -18.92 -7.63 -5.73
CA ARG A 882 -20.36 -7.92 -5.84
C ARG A 882 -21.20 -6.80 -5.22
N SER A 883 -20.78 -6.26 -4.08
CA SER A 883 -21.47 -5.15 -3.40
C SER A 883 -21.52 -3.90 -4.27
N ILE A 884 -20.44 -3.58 -4.99
CA ILE A 884 -20.42 -2.50 -5.98
C ILE A 884 -21.47 -2.76 -7.08
N ARG A 885 -21.48 -3.96 -7.68
CA ARG A 885 -22.47 -4.31 -8.73
C ARG A 885 -23.91 -4.19 -8.21
N ASN A 886 -24.16 -4.62 -6.99
CA ASN A 886 -25.49 -4.51 -6.35
C ASN A 886 -25.90 -3.04 -6.14
N MET A 887 -24.99 -2.18 -5.70
CA MET A 887 -25.26 -0.74 -5.59
C MET A 887 -25.60 -0.12 -6.95
N GLU A 888 -24.91 -0.50 -8.03
CA GLU A 888 -25.26 -0.01 -9.37
C GLU A 888 -26.67 -0.46 -9.79
N LYS A 889 -27.06 -1.70 -9.49
CA LYS A 889 -28.43 -2.19 -9.72
C LYS A 889 -29.46 -1.34 -8.95
N ILE A 890 -29.22 -1.08 -7.67
CA ILE A 890 -30.09 -0.21 -6.84
C ILE A 890 -30.20 1.21 -7.43
N LEU A 891 -29.08 1.79 -7.86
CA LEU A 891 -29.06 3.14 -8.45
C LEU A 891 -29.85 3.21 -9.76
N LYS A 892 -29.89 2.14 -10.55
CA LYS A 892 -30.68 2.06 -11.80
C LYS A 892 -32.20 1.96 -11.56
N GLU A 893 -32.62 1.54 -10.37
CA GLU A 893 -34.03 1.41 -10.00
C GLU A 893 -34.64 2.74 -9.48
N VAL A 894 -33.80 3.71 -9.12
CA VAL A 894 -34.22 5.03 -8.63
C VAL A 894 -33.94 6.13 -9.67
N ASN A 895 -34.46 7.33 -9.43
CA ASN A 895 -34.20 8.51 -10.26
C ASN A 895 -33.88 9.73 -9.39
N SER A 896 -33.55 10.86 -10.03
CA SER A 896 -33.13 12.10 -9.35
C SER A 896 -34.11 12.63 -8.29
N LYS A 897 -35.41 12.31 -8.40
CA LYS A 897 -36.44 12.72 -7.42
C LYS A 897 -36.66 11.69 -6.31
N THR A 898 -36.42 10.42 -6.58
CA THR A 898 -36.74 9.31 -5.67
C THR A 898 -35.55 8.77 -4.91
N ILE A 899 -34.32 9.08 -5.32
CA ILE A 899 -33.10 8.58 -4.65
C ILE A 899 -33.03 9.04 -3.17
N PRO A 900 -33.04 8.10 -2.22
CA PRO A 900 -32.83 8.41 -0.81
C PRO A 900 -31.44 9.01 -0.59
N GLU A 901 -31.34 9.97 0.33
CA GLU A 901 -30.05 10.58 0.70
C GLU A 901 -29.03 9.54 1.17
N GLU A 902 -29.48 8.56 1.97
CA GLU A 902 -28.63 7.50 2.48
C GLU A 902 -28.08 6.59 1.37
N THR A 903 -28.90 6.29 0.36
CA THR A 903 -28.45 5.50 -0.80
C THR A 903 -27.38 6.25 -1.58
N LEU A 904 -27.57 7.56 -1.81
CA LEU A 904 -26.58 8.39 -2.49
C LEU A 904 -25.29 8.51 -1.66
N ARG A 905 -25.39 8.72 -0.35
CA ARG A 905 -24.25 8.76 0.58
C ARG A 905 -23.46 7.45 0.55
N ARG A 906 -24.14 6.31 0.70
CA ARG A 906 -23.49 5.00 0.66
C ARG A 906 -22.84 4.72 -0.70
N ALA A 907 -23.46 5.11 -1.81
CA ALA A 907 -22.83 5.00 -3.13
C ALA A 907 -21.51 5.77 -3.20
N LYS A 908 -21.46 7.02 -2.70
CA LYS A 908 -20.21 7.80 -2.65
C LYS A 908 -19.18 7.19 -1.69
N GLN A 909 -19.60 6.69 -0.53
CA GLN A 909 -18.74 5.96 0.42
C GLN A 909 -18.17 4.64 -0.12
N MET A 910 -18.81 4.08 -1.16
CA MET A 910 -18.32 2.92 -1.91
C MET A 910 -17.51 3.31 -3.16
N GLY A 911 -17.22 4.60 -3.37
CA GLY A 911 -16.36 5.07 -4.48
C GLY A 911 -17.06 5.34 -5.80
N PHE A 912 -18.39 5.40 -5.87
CA PHE A 912 -19.09 5.76 -7.10
C PHE A 912 -18.83 7.23 -7.49
N SER A 913 -18.42 7.47 -8.73
CA SER A 913 -18.31 8.83 -9.28
C SER A 913 -19.68 9.42 -9.62
N ASP A 914 -19.75 10.75 -9.67
CA ASP A 914 -20.92 11.50 -10.14
C ASP A 914 -21.25 11.15 -11.60
N LYS A 915 -20.25 10.75 -12.40
CA LYS A 915 -20.43 10.22 -13.75
C LYS A 915 -21.16 8.87 -13.76
N GLN A 916 -20.74 7.92 -12.92
CA GLN A 916 -21.41 6.61 -12.79
C GLN A 916 -22.86 6.78 -12.31
N ILE A 917 -23.06 7.56 -11.25
CA ILE A 917 -24.40 7.82 -10.69
C ILE A 917 -25.27 8.56 -11.72
N GLY A 918 -24.70 9.55 -12.42
CA GLY A 918 -25.36 10.26 -13.51
C GLY A 918 -25.89 9.32 -14.58
N LYS A 919 -25.07 8.35 -15.05
CA LYS A 919 -25.51 7.31 -16.00
C LYS A 919 -26.68 6.48 -15.46
N CYS A 920 -26.65 6.06 -14.20
CA CYS A 920 -27.74 5.30 -13.58
C CYS A 920 -29.04 6.13 -13.47
N LEU A 921 -28.93 7.40 -13.08
CA LEU A 921 -30.07 8.30 -12.85
C LEU A 921 -30.54 9.05 -14.11
N ARG A 922 -29.86 8.85 -15.26
CA ARG A 922 -30.08 9.55 -16.53
C ARG A 922 -29.88 11.08 -16.40
N LEU A 923 -28.80 11.46 -15.73
CA LEU A 923 -28.33 12.83 -15.56
C LEU A 923 -26.94 13.01 -16.19
N THR A 924 -26.58 14.25 -16.52
CA THR A 924 -25.17 14.58 -16.79
C THR A 924 -24.36 14.54 -15.49
N GLU A 925 -23.04 14.41 -15.59
CA GLU A 925 -22.12 14.45 -14.43
C GLU A 925 -22.32 15.72 -13.60
N VAL A 926 -22.43 16.89 -14.25
CA VAL A 926 -22.66 18.18 -13.59
C VAL A 926 -24.01 18.22 -12.86
N GLN A 927 -25.08 17.70 -13.47
CA GLN A 927 -26.39 17.61 -12.81
C GLN A 927 -26.36 16.67 -11.60
N CYS A 928 -25.62 15.57 -11.69
CA CYS A 928 -25.42 14.65 -10.57
C CYS A 928 -24.63 15.30 -9.43
N ARG A 929 -23.53 16.00 -9.75
CA ARG A 929 -22.77 16.80 -8.78
C ARG A 929 -23.66 17.80 -8.05
N GLN A 930 -24.47 18.57 -8.78
CA GLN A 930 -25.41 19.53 -8.18
C GLN A 930 -26.46 18.84 -7.28
N LEU A 931 -26.97 17.67 -7.67
CA LEU A 931 -27.89 16.89 -6.84
C LEU A 931 -27.24 16.47 -5.52
N ARG A 932 -26.00 15.96 -5.60
CA ARG A 932 -25.21 15.54 -4.45
C ARG A 932 -24.92 16.71 -3.51
N LEU A 933 -24.48 17.86 -4.03
CA LEU A 933 -24.21 19.07 -3.25
C LEU A 933 -25.47 19.66 -2.59
N ARG A 934 -26.63 19.64 -3.27
CA ARG A 934 -27.92 20.07 -2.67
C ARG A 934 -28.34 19.23 -1.46
N LYS A 935 -27.86 17.99 -1.38
CA LYS A 935 -28.06 17.08 -0.24
C LYS A 935 -26.94 17.15 0.80
N ASN A 936 -26.00 18.09 0.64
CA ASN A 936 -24.82 18.24 1.49
C ASN A 936 -24.00 16.95 1.63
N ILE A 937 -23.93 16.13 0.57
CA ILE A 937 -23.10 14.93 0.53
C ILE A 937 -21.77 15.33 -0.11
N VAL A 938 -20.81 15.67 0.73
CA VAL A 938 -19.50 16.15 0.32
C VAL A 938 -18.40 15.25 0.92
N PRO A 939 -17.25 15.09 0.27
CA PRO A 939 -16.17 14.32 0.84
C PRO A 939 -15.34 15.16 1.83
N TRP A 940 -14.49 14.51 2.61
CA TRP A 940 -13.66 15.10 3.64
C TRP A 940 -12.18 14.93 3.32
N VAL A 941 -11.37 15.90 3.75
CA VAL A 941 -9.91 15.89 3.55
C VAL A 941 -9.26 15.28 4.78
N LYS A 942 -8.49 14.21 4.60
CA LYS A 942 -7.81 13.49 5.69
C LYS A 942 -6.31 13.48 5.46
N GLN A 943 -5.54 13.49 6.56
CA GLN A 943 -4.09 13.40 6.56
C GLN A 943 -3.61 11.94 6.56
N ILE A 944 -2.48 11.71 5.89
CA ILE A 944 -1.64 10.54 6.07
C ILE A 944 -0.58 10.92 7.11
N ASP A 945 -0.73 10.41 8.32
CA ASP A 945 0.09 10.81 9.48
C ASP A 945 1.03 9.70 10.00
N THR A 946 1.10 8.56 9.30
CA THR A 946 1.85 7.34 9.65
C THR A 946 1.35 6.57 10.89
N LEU A 947 0.44 7.12 11.70
CA LEU A 947 0.15 6.62 13.06
C LEU A 947 -1.35 6.60 13.41
N ALA A 948 -2.24 6.56 12.42
CA ALA A 948 -3.69 6.53 12.62
C ALA A 948 -4.21 7.57 13.64
N ALA A 949 -3.69 8.80 13.54
CA ALA A 949 -3.96 9.94 14.40
C ALA A 949 -3.48 9.83 15.86
N GLU A 950 -2.70 8.82 16.23
CA GLU A 950 -2.07 8.70 17.56
C GLU A 950 -1.25 9.96 17.88
N TYR A 951 -0.42 10.42 16.94
CA TYR A 951 0.26 11.71 17.00
C TYR A 951 -0.22 12.63 15.87
N PRO A 952 -0.30 13.95 16.10
CA PRO A 952 -0.64 14.89 15.04
C PRO A 952 0.48 15.00 14.00
N ALA A 953 0.11 15.02 12.72
CA ALA A 953 1.05 15.32 11.63
C ALA A 953 1.35 16.82 11.54
N VAL A 954 2.61 17.14 11.20
CA VAL A 954 3.05 18.50 10.84
C VAL A 954 3.09 18.73 9.33
N THR A 955 2.96 17.65 8.54
CA THR A 955 2.90 17.69 7.08
C THR A 955 1.45 17.67 6.58
N ASN A 956 1.25 18.15 5.35
CA ASN A 956 -0.04 18.10 4.66
C ASN A 956 0.03 17.11 3.49
N TYR A 957 0.22 15.84 3.84
CA TYR A 957 0.05 14.73 2.90
C TYR A 957 -1.38 14.20 3.02
N LEU A 958 -2.18 14.38 1.96
CA LEU A 958 -3.64 14.37 2.04
C LEU A 958 -4.29 13.42 1.04
N TYR A 959 -5.46 12.92 1.41
CA TYR A 959 -6.41 12.24 0.52
C TYR A 959 -7.85 12.69 0.83
N VAL A 960 -8.80 12.37 -0.05
CA VAL A 960 -10.20 12.82 0.06
C VAL A 960 -11.14 11.63 0.18
N THR A 961 -12.00 11.56 1.19
CA THR A 961 -12.89 10.40 1.42
C THR A 961 -14.31 10.80 1.80
N TYR A 962 -15.31 10.04 1.34
CA TYR A 962 -16.71 10.19 1.80
C TYR A 962 -16.97 9.53 3.16
N ASN A 963 -16.00 8.78 3.68
CA ASN A 963 -16.06 8.03 4.94
C ASN A 963 -15.45 8.86 6.09
N GLY A 964 -16.08 10.00 6.40
CA GLY A 964 -15.66 10.87 7.49
C GLY A 964 -16.73 11.87 7.91
N GLN A 965 -16.43 12.68 8.93
CA GLN A 965 -17.32 13.72 9.46
C GLN A 965 -16.61 15.07 9.70
N GLU A 966 -15.30 15.15 9.46
CA GLU A 966 -14.51 16.39 9.58
C GLU A 966 -13.31 16.41 8.61
N HIS A 967 -12.79 17.60 8.34
CA HIS A 967 -11.50 17.79 7.67
C HIS A 967 -10.36 17.80 8.70
N ASP A 968 -9.19 17.27 8.35
CA ASP A 968 -8.00 17.30 9.22
C ASP A 968 -7.22 18.62 9.12
N VAL A 969 -7.45 19.39 8.05
CA VAL A 969 -6.77 20.65 7.77
C VAL A 969 -7.77 21.80 7.69
N LYS A 970 -7.27 23.02 7.94
CA LYS A 970 -7.99 24.26 7.63
C LYS A 970 -7.76 24.63 6.17
N PHE A 971 -8.52 25.57 5.62
CA PHE A 971 -8.45 25.97 4.20
C PHE A 971 -8.18 27.46 4.03
N ASP A 972 -7.06 27.91 4.61
CA ASP A 972 -6.72 29.34 4.69
C ASP A 972 -5.61 29.76 3.71
N ASP A 973 -4.94 28.79 3.04
CA ASP A 973 -3.74 29.05 2.23
C ASP A 973 -4.04 29.66 0.85
N CYS A 974 -5.22 29.39 0.27
CA CYS A 974 -5.64 29.83 -1.07
C CYS A 974 -4.56 29.61 -2.15
N GLY A 975 -3.87 28.48 -2.09
CA GLY A 975 -2.69 28.18 -2.90
C GLY A 975 -2.94 28.13 -4.41
N VAL A 976 -1.85 28.08 -5.18
CA VAL A 976 -1.87 27.81 -6.61
C VAL A 976 -1.86 26.29 -6.80
N MET A 977 -2.88 25.78 -7.48
CA MET A 977 -3.00 24.36 -7.79
C MET A 977 -2.10 23.98 -8.96
N VAL A 978 -1.38 22.86 -8.87
CA VAL A 978 -0.58 22.25 -9.95
C VAL A 978 -1.05 20.82 -10.13
N LEU A 979 -1.51 20.49 -11.34
CA LEU A 979 -1.93 19.13 -11.68
C LEU A 979 -0.75 18.34 -12.24
N GLY A 980 -0.51 17.14 -11.69
CA GLY A 980 0.49 16.20 -12.19
C GLY A 980 0.03 15.41 -13.41
N CYS A 981 0.81 14.39 -13.78
CA CYS A 981 0.64 13.64 -15.03
C CYS A 981 -0.31 12.42 -14.96
N GLY A 982 -0.61 11.91 -13.77
CA GLY A 982 -1.22 10.59 -13.63
C GLY A 982 -0.22 9.45 -13.94
N PRO A 983 -0.68 8.21 -14.18
CA PRO A 983 0.22 7.09 -14.39
C PRO A 983 1.09 7.27 -15.64
N TYR A 984 2.35 6.85 -15.53
CA TYR A 984 3.19 6.73 -16.71
C TYR A 984 2.64 5.71 -17.70
N HIS A 985 2.83 6.02 -18.98
CA HIS A 985 2.44 5.19 -20.11
C HIS A 985 3.22 5.62 -21.36
N ILE A 986 3.11 4.87 -22.46
CA ILE A 986 3.88 5.14 -23.68
C ILE A 986 3.46 6.50 -24.24
N GLY A 987 4.43 7.42 -24.34
CA GLY A 987 4.24 8.82 -24.74
C GLY A 987 3.95 9.79 -23.59
N SER A 988 3.97 9.34 -22.33
CA SER A 988 3.85 10.20 -21.14
C SER A 988 4.61 9.59 -19.96
N SER A 989 5.84 10.05 -19.75
CA SER A 989 6.78 9.52 -18.77
C SER A 989 7.31 10.62 -17.82
N VAL A 990 8.50 10.42 -17.25
CA VAL A 990 9.10 11.24 -16.19
C VAL A 990 9.34 12.70 -16.56
N GLU A 991 9.41 13.03 -17.85
CA GLU A 991 9.54 14.40 -18.35
C GLU A 991 8.40 15.31 -17.85
N PHE A 992 7.19 14.78 -17.67
CA PHE A 992 6.08 15.55 -17.11
C PHE A 992 6.17 15.71 -15.59
N ASP A 993 6.81 14.76 -14.89
CA ASP A 993 7.11 14.93 -13.47
C ASP A 993 8.17 16.03 -13.27
N TRP A 994 9.19 16.07 -14.14
CA TRP A 994 10.18 17.15 -14.19
C TRP A 994 9.53 18.52 -14.39
N CYS A 995 8.56 18.62 -15.31
CA CYS A 995 7.83 19.86 -15.57
C CYS A 995 7.00 20.29 -14.34
N ALA A 996 6.27 19.36 -13.73
CA ALA A 996 5.49 19.62 -12.53
C ALA A 996 6.36 20.07 -11.36
N VAL A 997 7.44 19.35 -11.04
CA VAL A 997 8.37 19.68 -9.96
C VAL A 997 9.02 21.05 -10.17
N SER A 998 9.44 21.37 -11.40
CA SER A 998 10.02 22.67 -11.74
C SER A 998 9.02 23.82 -11.50
N SER A 999 7.75 23.60 -11.87
CA SER A 999 6.67 24.57 -11.62
C SER A 999 6.41 24.76 -10.13
N ILE A 1000 6.32 23.67 -9.36
CA ILE A 1000 6.10 23.69 -7.91
C ILE A 1000 7.25 24.45 -7.21
N ARG A 1001 8.50 24.11 -7.54
CA ARG A 1001 9.68 24.78 -6.96
C ARG A 1001 9.73 26.26 -7.30
N THR A 1002 9.37 26.63 -8.54
CA THR A 1002 9.29 28.04 -8.96
C THR A 1002 8.24 28.80 -8.13
N LEU A 1003 7.04 28.24 -7.97
CA LEU A 1003 5.99 28.86 -7.15
C LEU A 1003 6.45 29.06 -5.70
N ARG A 1004 7.08 28.05 -5.11
CA ARG A 1004 7.61 28.13 -3.75
C ARG A 1004 8.71 29.20 -3.62
N GLN A 1005 9.63 29.29 -4.59
CA GLN A 1005 10.66 30.34 -4.61
C GLN A 1005 10.07 31.75 -4.71
N LEU A 1006 8.92 31.90 -5.37
CA LEU A 1006 8.17 33.16 -5.44
C LEU A 1006 7.34 33.43 -4.17
N GLY A 1007 7.35 32.53 -3.19
CA GLY A 1007 6.59 32.65 -1.94
C GLY A 1007 5.11 32.28 -2.08
N ASN A 1008 4.70 31.65 -3.19
CA ASN A 1008 3.34 31.19 -3.38
C ASN A 1008 3.11 29.87 -2.66
N LYS A 1009 1.96 29.74 -1.99
CA LYS A 1009 1.46 28.47 -1.48
C LYS A 1009 1.08 27.55 -2.64
N THR A 1010 1.38 26.27 -2.51
CA THR A 1010 1.23 25.27 -3.57
C THR A 1010 0.29 24.13 -3.15
N VAL A 1011 -0.65 23.79 -4.04
CA VAL A 1011 -1.55 22.64 -3.89
C VAL A 1011 -1.28 21.67 -5.05
N VAL A 1012 -0.72 20.50 -4.77
CA VAL A 1012 -0.38 19.52 -5.80
C VAL A 1012 -1.42 18.40 -5.80
N VAL A 1013 -1.87 17.99 -6.99
CA VAL A 1013 -2.76 16.83 -7.16
C VAL A 1013 -2.14 15.88 -8.17
N ASN A 1014 -1.85 14.65 -7.77
CA ASN A 1014 -1.36 13.59 -8.65
C ASN A 1014 -1.67 12.20 -8.02
N CYS A 1015 -1.61 11.14 -8.81
CA CYS A 1015 -1.93 9.77 -8.36
C CYS A 1015 -0.89 8.70 -8.74
N ASN A 1016 0.27 9.12 -9.26
CA ASN A 1016 1.36 8.22 -9.62
C ASN A 1016 2.35 8.06 -8.46
N PRO A 1017 2.50 6.87 -7.85
CA PRO A 1017 3.37 6.67 -6.69
C PRO A 1017 4.86 6.70 -7.02
N GLU A 1018 5.23 6.62 -8.31
CA GLU A 1018 6.63 6.61 -8.78
C GLU A 1018 7.23 8.03 -8.91
N THR A 1019 6.46 9.08 -8.59
CA THR A 1019 6.85 10.47 -8.89
C THR A 1019 7.49 11.21 -7.72
N VAL A 1020 8.37 12.16 -8.06
CA VAL A 1020 8.92 13.16 -7.13
C VAL A 1020 7.90 14.26 -6.85
N SER A 1021 7.02 14.62 -7.81
CA SER A 1021 5.94 15.58 -7.55
C SER A 1021 4.97 15.15 -6.44
N THR A 1022 4.87 13.84 -6.16
CA THR A 1022 4.11 13.29 -5.03
C THR A 1022 4.95 13.13 -3.76
N ASP A 1023 6.06 13.84 -3.63
CA ASP A 1023 6.73 14.03 -2.34
C ASP A 1023 6.11 15.23 -1.61
N PHE A 1024 5.59 14.99 -0.40
CA PHE A 1024 4.99 16.04 0.42
C PHE A 1024 5.98 17.14 0.81
N ASP A 1025 7.29 16.89 0.75
CA ASP A 1025 8.31 17.91 1.00
C ASP A 1025 8.41 18.94 -0.14
N GLU A 1026 7.95 18.64 -1.36
CA GLU A 1026 8.05 19.53 -2.51
C GLU A 1026 6.97 20.61 -2.54
N CYS A 1027 5.84 20.43 -1.85
CA CYS A 1027 4.72 21.37 -1.85
C CYS A 1027 4.15 21.68 -0.45
N ASP A 1028 3.24 22.66 -0.35
CA ASP A 1028 2.60 22.99 0.94
C ASP A 1028 1.43 22.06 1.26
N ARG A 1029 0.74 21.56 0.22
CA ARG A 1029 -0.34 20.58 0.31
C ARG A 1029 -0.24 19.59 -0.84
N LEU A 1030 -0.06 18.32 -0.51
CA LEU A 1030 -0.07 17.22 -1.48
C LEU A 1030 -1.36 16.43 -1.35
N TYR A 1031 -2.16 16.40 -2.41
CA TYR A 1031 -3.31 15.52 -2.55
C TYR A 1031 -2.94 14.32 -3.43
N PHE A 1032 -2.85 13.14 -2.82
CA PHE A 1032 -2.70 11.88 -3.56
C PHE A 1032 -4.09 11.43 -4.05
N GLU A 1033 -4.54 12.00 -5.16
CA GLU A 1033 -5.94 11.96 -5.56
C GLU A 1033 -6.18 11.91 -7.07
N GLU A 1034 -7.42 11.56 -7.44
CA GLU A 1034 -7.86 11.45 -8.83
C GLU A 1034 -7.70 12.76 -9.61
N LEU A 1035 -7.14 12.66 -10.81
CA LEU A 1035 -7.14 13.71 -11.83
C LEU A 1035 -8.45 13.69 -12.64
N SER A 1036 -9.58 13.75 -11.96
CA SER A 1036 -10.92 13.80 -12.56
C SER A 1036 -11.57 15.17 -12.34
N LEU A 1037 -12.49 15.57 -13.23
CA LEU A 1037 -13.23 16.81 -13.08
C LEU A 1037 -13.91 16.91 -11.70
N GLU A 1038 -14.60 15.84 -11.28
CA GLU A 1038 -15.25 15.78 -9.98
C GLU A 1038 -14.28 16.09 -8.82
N ARG A 1039 -13.15 15.39 -8.75
CA ARG A 1039 -12.23 15.46 -7.62
C ARG A 1039 -11.41 16.74 -7.60
N ILE A 1040 -10.97 17.22 -8.76
CA ILE A 1040 -10.27 18.50 -8.88
C ILE A 1040 -11.19 19.64 -8.45
N LEU A 1041 -12.48 19.62 -8.83
CA LEU A 1041 -13.44 20.61 -8.37
C LEU A 1041 -13.66 20.55 -6.85
N ASP A 1042 -13.74 19.35 -6.26
CA ASP A 1042 -13.85 19.21 -4.80
C ASP A 1042 -12.66 19.89 -4.10
N ILE A 1043 -11.43 19.57 -4.49
CA ILE A 1043 -10.21 20.10 -3.86
C ILE A 1043 -10.07 21.61 -4.09
N TYR A 1044 -10.24 22.07 -5.34
CA TYR A 1044 -10.10 23.48 -5.69
C TYR A 1044 -11.07 24.37 -4.93
N GLN A 1045 -12.31 23.89 -4.73
CA GLN A 1045 -13.35 24.62 -4.01
C GLN A 1045 -13.11 24.63 -2.51
N TYR A 1046 -12.64 23.53 -1.91
CA TYR A 1046 -12.29 23.51 -0.49
C TYR A 1046 -11.14 24.45 -0.17
N GLU A 1047 -10.05 24.37 -0.95
CA GLU A 1047 -8.84 25.17 -0.73
C GLU A 1047 -9.01 26.65 -1.05
N GLY A 1048 -10.07 27.02 -1.79
CA GLY A 1048 -10.23 28.38 -2.30
C GLY A 1048 -9.05 28.81 -3.17
N CYS A 1049 -8.55 27.91 -4.01
CA CYS A 1049 -7.33 28.10 -4.79
C CYS A 1049 -7.37 29.39 -5.62
N SER A 1050 -6.23 30.10 -5.68
CA SER A 1050 -6.07 31.37 -6.40
C SER A 1050 -5.88 31.22 -7.92
N GLY A 1051 -5.61 29.99 -8.36
CA GLY A 1051 -5.54 29.57 -9.76
C GLY A 1051 -5.08 28.11 -9.89
N CYS A 1052 -5.16 27.57 -11.11
CA CYS A 1052 -4.76 26.20 -11.43
C CYS A 1052 -3.85 26.18 -12.67
N ILE A 1053 -2.71 25.49 -12.58
CA ILE A 1053 -1.77 25.22 -13.65
C ILE A 1053 -2.05 23.81 -14.17
N ILE A 1054 -2.36 23.72 -15.47
CA ILE A 1054 -2.73 22.48 -16.16
C ILE A 1054 -1.75 22.08 -17.28
N SER A 1055 -0.79 22.97 -17.61
CA SER A 1055 0.06 22.87 -18.80
C SER A 1055 1.39 22.13 -18.59
N VAL A 1056 1.64 21.59 -17.39
CA VAL A 1056 2.92 20.98 -17.03
C VAL A 1056 2.82 19.48 -16.72
N GLY A 1057 1.62 18.89 -16.84
CA GLY A 1057 1.35 17.49 -16.52
C GLY A 1057 0.89 16.66 -17.72
N GLY A 1058 1.21 17.08 -18.94
CA GLY A 1058 0.83 16.35 -20.16
C GLY A 1058 -0.68 16.40 -20.45
N GLN A 1059 -1.19 15.38 -21.15
CA GLN A 1059 -2.52 15.42 -21.77
C GLN A 1059 -3.69 15.36 -20.76
N ILE A 1060 -3.54 14.62 -19.65
CA ILE A 1060 -4.61 14.42 -18.66
C ILE A 1060 -5.13 15.76 -18.11
N PRO A 1061 -4.28 16.63 -17.52
CA PRO A 1061 -4.73 17.94 -17.06
C PRO A 1061 -5.12 18.88 -18.20
N ASN A 1062 -4.49 18.80 -19.38
CA ASN A 1062 -4.81 19.67 -20.50
C ASN A 1062 -6.23 19.42 -21.04
N ASN A 1063 -6.65 18.16 -21.13
CA ASN A 1063 -8.02 17.78 -21.52
C ASN A 1063 -9.09 18.29 -20.56
N LEU A 1064 -8.73 18.66 -19.33
CA LEU A 1064 -9.64 19.21 -18.34
C LEU A 1064 -9.74 20.75 -18.41
N ALA A 1065 -8.99 21.42 -19.29
CA ALA A 1065 -8.95 22.89 -19.39
C ALA A 1065 -10.35 23.51 -19.50
N VAL A 1066 -11.11 23.11 -20.53
CA VAL A 1066 -12.45 23.65 -20.80
C VAL A 1066 -13.47 23.21 -19.73
N PRO A 1067 -13.57 21.92 -19.35
CA PRO A 1067 -14.47 21.50 -18.27
C PRO A 1067 -14.24 22.24 -16.95
N LEU A 1068 -12.98 22.45 -16.54
CA LEU A 1068 -12.65 23.19 -15.32
C LEU A 1068 -13.02 24.67 -15.44
N HIS A 1069 -12.70 25.31 -16.56
CA HIS A 1069 -13.05 26.71 -16.83
C HIS A 1069 -14.56 26.95 -16.76
N GLN A 1070 -15.35 26.07 -17.39
CA GLN A 1070 -16.82 26.15 -17.38
C GLN A 1070 -17.42 25.96 -15.98
N ASN A 1071 -16.68 25.33 -15.06
CA ASN A 1071 -17.08 25.13 -13.67
C ASN A 1071 -16.42 26.14 -12.69
N GLY A 1072 -15.89 27.25 -13.20
CA GLY A 1072 -15.44 28.39 -12.39
C GLY A 1072 -14.00 28.29 -11.87
N VAL A 1073 -13.20 27.35 -12.38
CA VAL A 1073 -11.77 27.26 -12.05
C VAL A 1073 -10.99 28.31 -12.83
N LYS A 1074 -10.12 29.06 -12.15
CA LYS A 1074 -9.25 30.05 -12.77
C LYS A 1074 -7.99 29.36 -13.30
N ILE A 1075 -7.98 29.05 -14.59
CA ILE A 1075 -6.81 28.51 -15.27
C ILE A 1075 -5.75 29.61 -15.44
N LEU A 1076 -4.51 29.29 -15.08
CA LEU A 1076 -3.35 30.16 -15.23
C LEU A 1076 -2.62 29.84 -16.54
N GLY A 1077 -2.19 30.87 -17.27
CA GLY A 1077 -1.52 30.74 -18.56
C GLY A 1077 -2.47 30.95 -19.74
N THR A 1078 -2.33 30.11 -20.77
CA THR A 1078 -3.15 30.14 -21.98
C THR A 1078 -4.64 29.97 -21.65
N ASN A 1079 -5.49 30.77 -22.30
CA ASN A 1079 -6.94 30.67 -22.12
C ASN A 1079 -7.44 29.28 -22.58
N PRO A 1080 -8.22 28.55 -21.77
CA PRO A 1080 -8.78 27.24 -22.14
C PRO A 1080 -9.51 27.20 -23.48
N LEU A 1081 -10.19 28.28 -23.88
CA LEU A 1081 -10.86 28.37 -25.18
C LEU A 1081 -9.85 28.42 -26.35
N LYS A 1082 -8.64 28.92 -26.11
CA LYS A 1082 -7.56 28.93 -27.09
C LYS A 1082 -6.87 27.57 -27.19
N ILE A 1083 -6.77 26.84 -26.08
CA ILE A 1083 -6.29 25.45 -26.07
C ILE A 1083 -7.24 24.59 -26.92
N ASP A 1084 -8.54 24.66 -26.64
CA ASP A 1084 -9.59 23.92 -27.37
C ASP A 1084 -9.56 24.20 -28.88
N GLN A 1085 -9.49 25.47 -29.25
CA GLN A 1085 -9.39 25.88 -30.64
C GLN A 1085 -8.08 25.44 -31.33
N ALA A 1086 -6.97 25.30 -30.59
CA ALA A 1086 -5.69 24.84 -31.12
C ALA A 1086 -5.61 23.31 -31.24
N GLU A 1087 -6.31 22.58 -30.36
CA GLU A 1087 -6.43 21.11 -30.43
C GLU A 1087 -7.53 20.66 -31.42
N ASP A 1088 -8.50 21.52 -31.75
CA ASP A 1088 -9.44 21.28 -32.84
C ASP A 1088 -8.73 21.42 -34.19
N ARG A 1089 -8.51 20.28 -34.85
CA ARG A 1089 -7.80 20.22 -36.14
C ARG A 1089 -8.41 21.10 -37.23
N SER A 1090 -9.74 21.25 -37.27
CA SER A 1090 -10.40 22.08 -38.28
C SER A 1090 -10.17 23.55 -38.03
N ILE A 1091 -10.28 23.99 -36.77
CA ILE A 1091 -10.06 25.39 -36.41
C ILE A 1091 -8.58 25.73 -36.57
N PHE A 1092 -7.69 24.87 -36.07
CA PHE A 1092 -6.24 25.05 -36.18
C PHE A 1092 -5.80 25.19 -37.64
N SER A 1093 -6.26 24.29 -38.53
CA SER A 1093 -5.97 24.36 -39.96
C SER A 1093 -6.42 25.67 -40.59
N ALA A 1094 -7.64 26.12 -40.30
CA ALA A 1094 -8.17 27.36 -40.89
C ALA A 1094 -7.35 28.59 -40.49
N VAL A 1095 -6.82 28.60 -39.25
CA VAL A 1095 -5.95 29.69 -38.79
C VAL A 1095 -4.57 29.62 -39.46
N LEU A 1096 -4.00 28.44 -39.70
CA LEU A 1096 -2.77 28.33 -40.47
C LEU A 1096 -2.94 28.85 -41.90
N ASP A 1097 -4.08 28.56 -42.54
CA ASP A 1097 -4.39 29.05 -43.89
C ASP A 1097 -4.52 30.59 -43.93
N GLU A 1098 -5.15 31.19 -42.92
CA GLU A 1098 -5.24 32.65 -42.74
C GLU A 1098 -3.85 33.29 -42.53
N LEU A 1099 -2.97 32.61 -41.80
CA LEU A 1099 -1.60 33.03 -41.54
C LEU A 1099 -0.63 32.76 -42.70
N HIS A 1100 -1.10 32.14 -43.78
CA HIS A 1100 -0.27 31.67 -44.87
C HIS A 1100 0.87 30.73 -44.42
N VAL A 1101 0.62 29.95 -43.36
CA VAL A 1101 1.52 28.90 -42.88
C VAL A 1101 1.15 27.58 -43.55
N ALA A 1102 2.11 26.95 -44.21
CA ALA A 1102 1.87 25.70 -44.92
C ALA A 1102 1.62 24.54 -43.94
N GLN A 1103 0.76 23.60 -44.35
CA GLN A 1103 0.46 22.36 -43.63
C GLN A 1103 0.24 21.21 -44.61
N ALA A 1104 0.44 19.97 -44.16
CA ALA A 1104 0.16 18.79 -44.97
C ALA A 1104 -1.34 18.73 -45.34
N PRO A 1105 -1.70 18.43 -46.60
CA PRO A 1105 -3.09 18.28 -47.01
C PRO A 1105 -3.82 17.26 -46.15
N TRP A 1106 -5.01 17.60 -45.65
CA TRP A 1106 -5.77 16.72 -44.77
C TRP A 1106 -7.28 16.85 -45.01
N LYS A 1107 -8.06 15.85 -44.56
CA LYS A 1107 -9.52 15.85 -44.61
C LYS A 1107 -10.12 15.00 -43.50
N ALA A 1108 -11.15 15.50 -42.83
CA ALA A 1108 -11.99 14.70 -41.95
C ALA A 1108 -13.03 13.92 -42.77
N VAL A 1109 -13.13 12.61 -42.54
CA VAL A 1109 -14.06 11.71 -43.23
C VAL A 1109 -14.90 10.92 -42.23
N SER A 1110 -16.20 10.82 -42.51
CA SER A 1110 -17.17 10.04 -41.71
C SER A 1110 -17.73 8.82 -42.45
N THR A 1111 -17.49 8.73 -43.76
CA THR A 1111 -17.91 7.62 -44.62
C THR A 1111 -16.75 7.16 -45.50
N LEU A 1112 -16.88 5.96 -46.07
CA LEU A 1112 -15.90 5.39 -46.99
C LEU A 1112 -15.92 6.20 -48.30
N VAL A 1113 -15.04 7.18 -48.44
CA VAL A 1113 -15.01 8.08 -49.60
C VAL A 1113 -14.30 7.36 -50.75
N THR A 1114 -15.01 7.07 -51.84
CA THR A 1114 -14.48 6.47 -53.08
C THR A 1114 -13.73 7.47 -53.97
N GLU A 1115 -13.73 8.76 -53.64
CA GLU A 1115 -13.13 9.86 -54.43
C GLU A 1115 -11.88 10.47 -53.75
N LEU A 1116 -11.00 9.66 -53.16
CA LEU A 1116 -9.63 10.09 -52.85
C LEU A 1116 -8.75 9.62 -54.03
N GLY A 1117 -8.74 10.40 -55.10
CA GLY A 1117 -8.04 10.07 -56.35
C GLY A 1117 -6.54 9.80 -56.15
N SER A 1118 -6.04 8.74 -56.80
CA SER A 1118 -4.66 8.42 -57.23
C SER A 1118 -3.45 8.75 -56.32
N LEU A 1119 -3.62 8.97 -55.02
CA LEU A 1119 -2.51 9.23 -54.09
C LEU A 1119 -2.59 8.25 -52.92
N LEU A 1120 -1.74 7.23 -52.99
CA LEU A 1120 -1.45 6.26 -51.92
C LEU A 1120 -0.53 6.94 -50.88
N SER A 1121 -0.60 6.52 -49.61
CA SER A 1121 0.12 7.05 -48.41
C SER A 1121 -0.61 8.18 -47.64
N TYR A 1122 -1.58 7.80 -46.78
CA TYR A 1122 -2.21 8.69 -45.79
C TYR A 1122 -1.91 8.22 -44.35
N SER A 1123 -1.74 9.16 -43.42
CA SER A 1123 -1.64 8.92 -41.98
C SER A 1123 -2.86 9.48 -41.21
N HIS A 1124 -3.22 8.84 -40.10
CA HIS A 1124 -4.23 9.33 -39.16
C HIS A 1124 -3.55 9.97 -37.93
N SER A 1125 -4.05 11.10 -37.43
CA SER A 1125 -3.52 11.77 -36.23
C SER A 1125 -4.28 11.36 -34.95
N GLY A 1126 -3.59 10.87 -33.93
CA GLY A 1126 -4.14 10.54 -32.60
C GLY A 1126 -3.43 9.35 -31.93
N SER A 1127 -3.94 8.86 -30.79
CA SER A 1127 -3.39 7.69 -30.07
C SER A 1127 -3.46 6.35 -30.83
N ALA A 1128 -3.99 6.37 -32.05
CA ALA A 1128 -4.08 5.25 -32.99
C ALA A 1128 -3.59 5.65 -34.41
N MET A 1129 -2.46 6.35 -34.50
CA MET A 1129 -1.85 6.69 -35.81
C MET A 1129 -1.47 5.42 -36.57
N ASN A 1130 -1.86 5.33 -37.84
CA ASN A 1130 -1.43 4.28 -38.76
C ASN A 1130 -1.19 4.90 -40.14
N VAL A 1131 -0.17 4.43 -40.85
CA VAL A 1131 0.07 4.76 -42.25
C VAL A 1131 -0.62 3.71 -43.12
N VAL A 1132 -1.33 4.18 -44.13
CA VAL A 1132 -2.12 3.35 -45.04
C VAL A 1132 -1.57 3.50 -46.45
N PHE A 1133 -1.09 2.38 -47.01
CA PHE A 1133 -0.47 2.36 -48.34
C PHE A 1133 -1.43 1.85 -49.41
N THR A 1134 -2.51 1.14 -49.02
CA THR A 1134 -3.46 0.54 -49.97
C THR A 1134 -4.92 0.88 -49.65
N GLU A 1135 -5.80 0.80 -50.66
CA GLU A 1135 -7.24 1.01 -50.48
C GLU A 1135 -7.89 -0.05 -49.57
N GLU A 1136 -7.38 -1.29 -49.59
CA GLU A 1136 -7.87 -2.37 -48.72
C GLU A 1136 -7.52 -2.11 -47.25
N GLU A 1137 -6.29 -1.67 -46.96
CA GLU A 1137 -5.89 -1.23 -45.62
C GLU A 1137 -6.77 -0.07 -45.16
N MET A 1138 -7.02 0.92 -46.02
CA MET A 1138 -7.89 2.05 -45.71
C MET A 1138 -9.30 1.60 -45.31
N LYS A 1139 -9.88 0.66 -46.05
CA LYS A 1139 -11.20 0.09 -45.75
C LYS A 1139 -11.22 -0.62 -44.40
N LYS A 1140 -10.20 -1.42 -44.12
CA LYS A 1140 -10.07 -2.15 -42.85
C LYS A 1140 -9.95 -1.19 -41.67
N PHE A 1141 -9.06 -0.20 -41.78
CA PHE A 1141 -8.83 0.80 -40.74
C PHE A 1141 -10.05 1.72 -40.52
N LEU A 1142 -10.72 2.20 -41.57
CA LEU A 1142 -11.93 3.02 -41.41
C LEU A 1142 -13.07 2.25 -40.74
N ALA A 1143 -13.22 0.95 -41.03
CA ALA A 1143 -14.20 0.09 -40.38
C ALA A 1143 -13.87 -0.16 -38.89
N GLU A 1144 -12.61 -0.14 -38.51
CA GLU A 1144 -12.15 -0.23 -37.12
C GLU A 1144 -12.28 1.12 -36.40
N ALA A 1145 -11.86 2.23 -37.01
CA ALA A 1145 -11.90 3.57 -36.44
C ALA A 1145 -13.32 4.09 -36.20
N THR A 1146 -14.26 3.83 -37.11
CA THR A 1146 -15.70 4.16 -36.92
C THR A 1146 -16.38 3.35 -35.79
N ARG A 1147 -15.75 2.27 -35.29
CA ARG A 1147 -16.21 1.55 -34.10
C ARG A 1147 -15.67 2.13 -32.79
N VAL A 1148 -14.54 2.85 -32.83
CA VAL A 1148 -13.86 3.43 -31.66
C VAL A 1148 -14.48 4.78 -31.27
N SER A 1149 -14.96 5.53 -32.26
CA SER A 1149 -15.67 6.80 -32.03
C SER A 1149 -16.86 6.94 -32.99
N GLN A 1150 -18.07 7.05 -32.43
CA GLN A 1150 -19.27 7.43 -33.20
C GLN A 1150 -19.44 8.95 -33.31
N ASP A 1151 -18.79 9.71 -32.41
CA ASP A 1151 -19.00 11.15 -32.25
C ASP A 1151 -17.93 11.99 -32.97
N TYR A 1152 -16.79 11.40 -33.36
CA TYR A 1152 -15.68 12.13 -34.01
C TYR A 1152 -15.29 11.51 -35.37
N PRO A 1153 -15.15 12.33 -36.43
CA PRO A 1153 -14.74 11.89 -37.76
C PRO A 1153 -13.28 11.44 -37.80
N VAL A 1154 -12.94 10.51 -38.69
CA VAL A 1154 -11.56 10.04 -38.90
C VAL A 1154 -10.80 11.09 -39.71
N VAL A 1155 -9.64 11.55 -39.23
CA VAL A 1155 -8.78 12.52 -39.92
C VAL A 1155 -7.79 11.78 -40.82
N LEU A 1156 -7.78 12.09 -42.12
CA LEU A 1156 -6.77 11.62 -43.07
C LEU A 1156 -5.80 12.76 -43.39
N THR A 1157 -4.50 12.53 -43.26
CA THR A 1157 -3.44 13.50 -43.62
C THR A 1157 -2.52 12.87 -44.65
N LYS A 1158 -2.12 13.62 -45.68
CA LYS A 1158 -1.13 13.14 -46.67
C LYS A 1158 0.20 12.89 -45.94
N PHE A 1159 0.71 11.67 -46.04
CA PHE A 1159 2.04 11.34 -45.56
C PHE A 1159 3.08 11.84 -46.58
N ILE A 1160 4.14 12.52 -46.12
CA ILE A 1160 5.21 13.00 -47.01
C ILE A 1160 6.46 12.19 -46.71
N GLU A 1161 6.90 11.45 -47.72
CA GLU A 1161 8.09 10.60 -47.67
C GLU A 1161 9.37 11.47 -47.75
N ASP A 1162 10.48 10.95 -47.22
CA ASP A 1162 11.81 11.57 -47.23
C ASP A 1162 11.87 12.99 -46.63
N ALA A 1163 11.03 13.27 -45.63
CA ALA A 1163 10.98 14.56 -44.95
C ALA A 1163 11.73 14.52 -43.61
N ARG A 1164 12.49 15.58 -43.29
CA ARG A 1164 13.04 15.78 -41.95
C ARG A 1164 11.94 16.23 -40.99
N GLU A 1165 12.01 15.79 -39.74
CA GLU A 1165 11.13 16.24 -38.67
C GLU A 1165 11.90 17.12 -37.67
N VAL A 1166 11.25 18.20 -37.23
CA VAL A 1166 11.82 19.22 -36.35
C VAL A 1166 10.86 19.47 -35.21
N GLU A 1167 11.37 19.45 -33.99
CA GLU A 1167 10.62 19.83 -32.78
C GLU A 1167 10.89 21.29 -32.43
N MET A 1168 9.81 21.99 -32.09
CA MET A 1168 9.88 23.34 -31.55
C MET A 1168 9.28 23.40 -30.16
N ASP A 1169 10.14 23.63 -29.17
CA ASP A 1169 9.73 23.92 -27.80
C ASP A 1169 9.85 25.41 -27.53
N ALA A 1170 8.75 26.06 -27.11
CA ALA A 1170 8.76 27.50 -26.88
C ALA A 1170 7.95 27.94 -25.66
N VAL A 1171 8.31 29.13 -25.16
CA VAL A 1171 7.58 29.84 -24.10
C VAL A 1171 7.21 31.21 -24.62
N ALA A 1172 5.92 31.54 -24.54
CA ALA A 1172 5.45 32.87 -24.91
C ALA A 1172 4.92 33.67 -23.72
N LYS A 1173 4.92 34.99 -23.90
CA LYS A 1173 4.39 35.99 -22.98
C LYS A 1173 3.66 37.04 -23.78
N ALA A 1174 2.34 37.09 -23.59
CA ALA A 1174 1.46 38.05 -24.25
C ALA A 1174 1.62 38.08 -25.79
N GLY A 1175 1.53 36.91 -26.41
CA GLY A 1175 1.59 36.72 -27.87
C GLY A 1175 3.00 36.68 -28.45
N ARG A 1176 4.03 36.88 -27.61
CA ARG A 1176 5.42 36.97 -28.04
C ARG A 1176 6.25 35.84 -27.46
N VAL A 1177 6.96 35.14 -28.33
CA VAL A 1177 7.94 34.12 -27.96
C VAL A 1177 9.09 34.80 -27.20
N ILE A 1178 9.39 34.32 -25.99
CA ILE A 1178 10.48 34.84 -25.14
C ILE A 1178 11.63 33.85 -24.98
N SER A 1179 11.37 32.57 -25.21
CA SER A 1179 12.36 31.48 -25.24
C SER A 1179 11.90 30.43 -26.25
N HIS A 1180 12.82 29.84 -27.00
CA HIS A 1180 12.54 28.68 -27.85
C HIS A 1180 13.79 27.80 -28.03
N ALA A 1181 13.59 26.54 -28.42
CA ALA A 1181 14.63 25.60 -28.78
C ALA A 1181 14.16 24.75 -29.98
N ILE A 1182 15.05 24.59 -30.97
CA ILE A 1182 14.77 23.84 -32.20
C ILE A 1182 15.64 22.58 -32.20
N SER A 1183 14.99 21.42 -32.20
CA SER A 1183 15.67 20.12 -32.25
C SER A 1183 15.32 19.39 -33.54
N GLU A 1184 16.27 18.64 -34.08
CA GLU A 1184 16.09 17.85 -35.29
C GLU A 1184 16.00 16.36 -34.92
N HIS A 1185 15.03 15.63 -35.49
CA HIS A 1185 14.99 14.17 -35.36
C HIS A 1185 16.13 13.54 -36.15
N VAL A 1186 16.73 12.45 -35.67
CA VAL A 1186 17.67 11.66 -36.49
C VAL A 1186 16.90 10.95 -37.60
N GLU A 1187 15.76 10.37 -37.23
CA GLU A 1187 14.83 9.69 -38.11
C GLU A 1187 14.09 10.69 -39.03
N ASP A 1188 13.62 10.20 -40.17
CA ASP A 1188 12.72 10.98 -41.04
C ASP A 1188 11.28 10.94 -40.48
N ALA A 1189 10.48 11.91 -40.91
CA ALA A 1189 9.10 12.06 -40.48
C ALA A 1189 8.30 10.78 -40.74
N GLY A 1190 7.64 10.29 -39.69
CA GLY A 1190 6.85 9.06 -39.74
C GLY A 1190 7.16 8.07 -38.62
N VAL A 1191 8.35 8.16 -38.02
CA VAL A 1191 8.57 7.64 -36.66
C VAL A 1191 7.86 8.58 -35.68
N HIS A 1192 7.17 8.04 -34.68
CA HIS A 1192 6.47 8.87 -33.71
C HIS A 1192 7.49 9.69 -32.90
N SER A 1193 7.24 10.98 -32.69
CA SER A 1193 8.17 11.89 -32.01
C SER A 1193 8.61 11.42 -30.62
N GLY A 1194 7.68 10.82 -29.86
CA GLY A 1194 7.99 10.22 -28.56
C GLY A 1194 8.97 9.03 -28.60
N ASP A 1195 9.25 8.47 -29.78
CA ASP A 1195 10.19 7.37 -30.01
C ASP A 1195 11.43 7.81 -30.84
N ALA A 1196 11.47 9.07 -31.29
CA ALA A 1196 12.53 9.60 -32.14
C ALA A 1196 13.76 10.03 -31.34
N THR A 1197 14.94 9.95 -31.97
CA THR A 1197 16.20 10.44 -31.40
C THR A 1197 16.36 11.92 -31.71
N LEU A 1198 16.54 12.77 -30.69
CA LEU A 1198 16.70 14.21 -30.88
C LEU A 1198 18.17 14.66 -30.96
N MET A 1199 18.46 15.54 -31.92
CA MET A 1199 19.72 16.29 -32.03
C MET A 1199 19.48 17.76 -31.70
N PHE A 1200 20.34 18.32 -30.85
CA PHE A 1200 20.31 19.74 -30.51
C PHE A 1200 21.73 20.34 -30.56
N PRO A 1201 21.96 21.45 -31.29
CA PRO A 1201 21.04 22.10 -32.22
C PRO A 1201 20.82 21.24 -33.49
N THR A 1202 20.03 21.73 -34.44
CA THR A 1202 19.82 21.09 -35.76
C THR A 1202 21.15 20.92 -36.51
N GLN A 1203 21.32 19.80 -37.24
CA GLN A 1203 22.54 19.40 -37.94
C GLN A 1203 22.42 19.54 -39.47
N THR A 1204 21.28 19.15 -40.05
CA THR A 1204 21.10 19.10 -41.51
C THR A 1204 20.05 20.08 -42.05
N ILE A 1205 19.33 20.74 -41.15
CA ILE A 1205 18.32 21.74 -41.52
C ILE A 1205 18.96 23.00 -42.12
N SER A 1206 18.42 23.47 -43.25
CA SER A 1206 18.89 24.69 -43.91
C SER A 1206 18.50 25.96 -43.12
N GLN A 1207 19.36 26.98 -43.17
CA GLN A 1207 19.10 28.27 -42.50
C GLN A 1207 17.77 28.91 -42.93
N GLY A 1208 17.46 28.88 -44.23
CA GLY A 1208 16.22 29.45 -44.75
C GLY A 1208 14.97 28.71 -44.26
N ALA A 1209 15.11 27.47 -43.83
CA ALA A 1209 14.00 26.74 -43.23
C ALA A 1209 13.91 26.95 -41.72
N LEU A 1210 15.02 27.13 -41.01
CA LEU A 1210 15.00 27.61 -39.61
C LEU A 1210 14.29 28.97 -39.51
N GLU A 1211 14.61 29.91 -40.41
CA GLU A 1211 13.91 31.21 -40.48
C GLU A 1211 12.40 31.05 -40.68
N LYS A 1212 11.97 30.12 -41.55
CA LYS A 1212 10.54 29.81 -41.73
C LYS A 1212 9.91 29.23 -40.47
N VAL A 1213 10.60 28.31 -39.79
CA VAL A 1213 10.14 27.71 -38.53
C VAL A 1213 9.95 28.81 -37.47
N GLU A 1214 10.89 29.74 -37.36
CA GLU A 1214 10.82 30.90 -36.47
C GLU A 1214 9.70 31.90 -36.84
N ASP A 1215 9.52 32.19 -38.13
CA ASP A 1215 8.45 33.09 -38.62
C ASP A 1215 7.06 32.50 -38.36
N CYS A 1216 6.88 31.20 -38.62
CA CYS A 1216 5.65 30.46 -38.28
C CYS A 1216 5.32 30.61 -36.79
N LEU A 1217 6.33 30.54 -35.92
CA LEU A 1217 6.23 30.71 -34.47
C LEU A 1217 5.65 32.08 -34.10
N ILE A 1218 6.20 33.16 -34.65
CA ILE A 1218 5.75 34.52 -34.35
C ILE A 1218 4.27 34.68 -34.72
N HIS A 1219 3.86 34.15 -35.86
CA HIS A 1219 2.48 34.25 -36.33
C HIS A 1219 1.49 33.41 -35.52
N ILE A 1220 1.83 32.15 -35.24
CA ILE A 1220 0.99 31.25 -34.43
C ILE A 1220 0.83 31.83 -33.02
N TYR A 1221 1.92 32.29 -32.41
CA TYR A 1221 1.86 32.83 -31.06
C TYR A 1221 1.16 34.19 -30.95
N ALA A 1222 1.23 35.02 -31.98
CA ALA A 1222 0.51 36.29 -32.01
C ALA A 1222 -1.03 36.11 -32.00
N ILE A 1223 -1.56 35.09 -32.69
CA ILE A 1223 -3.02 34.84 -32.81
C ILE A 1223 -3.56 34.01 -31.64
N TRP A 1224 -2.84 32.97 -31.25
CA TRP A 1224 -3.33 31.97 -30.31
C TRP A 1224 -3.07 32.36 -28.86
N PHE A 1225 -1.94 33.01 -28.60
CA PHE A 1225 -1.38 33.09 -27.25
C PHE A 1225 -1.27 34.53 -26.75
N SER A 1226 -2.35 35.31 -26.73
CA SER A 1226 -2.33 36.66 -26.15
C SER A 1226 -1.96 36.73 -24.65
N PHE A 1227 -1.73 35.60 -23.95
CA PHE A 1227 -1.10 35.47 -22.61
C PHE A 1227 -0.32 34.13 -22.44
N HIS A 1228 0.40 33.97 -21.32
CA HIS A 1228 1.71 33.32 -21.16
C HIS A 1228 1.73 31.77 -21.10
N PHE A 1229 2.93 31.19 -21.34
CA PHE A 1229 3.51 29.88 -20.92
C PHE A 1229 3.80 28.83 -22.01
N LEU A 1230 4.53 27.76 -21.63
CA LEU A 1230 5.12 26.68 -22.43
C LEU A 1230 4.13 26.02 -23.41
N PHE A 1231 4.55 25.85 -24.66
CA PHE A 1231 3.84 25.12 -25.69
C PHE A 1231 4.87 24.48 -26.63
N SER A 1232 4.77 23.16 -26.83
CA SER A 1232 5.52 22.47 -27.87
C SER A 1232 4.66 22.40 -29.12
N HIS A 1233 5.29 22.62 -30.27
CA HIS A 1233 4.63 22.45 -31.55
C HIS A 1233 5.29 21.26 -32.25
N ASN A 1234 4.68 20.08 -32.14
CA ASN A 1234 4.87 19.00 -33.10
C ASN A 1234 4.13 19.38 -34.38
N THR A 1235 4.62 20.40 -35.08
CA THR A 1235 4.18 20.67 -36.43
C THR A 1235 5.09 19.91 -37.36
N TYR A 1236 4.51 19.04 -38.18
CA TYR A 1236 5.15 18.46 -39.34
C TYR A 1236 5.56 19.59 -40.31
N ILE A 1237 6.68 20.27 -40.05
CA ILE A 1237 7.25 21.26 -40.96
C ILE A 1237 8.08 20.48 -41.97
N ILE A 1238 7.39 20.00 -42.99
CA ILE A 1238 7.99 19.24 -44.07
C ILE A 1238 8.66 20.23 -45.01
N MET A 1239 9.98 20.28 -44.96
CA MET A 1239 10.80 21.03 -45.89
C MET A 1239 10.97 20.21 -47.16
N SER A 1240 10.11 20.42 -48.15
CA SER A 1240 10.41 19.98 -49.52
C SER A 1240 11.39 20.98 -50.14
N ASP A 1241 12.58 20.51 -50.51
CA ASP A 1241 13.44 21.20 -51.49
C ASP A 1241 12.62 21.51 -52.75
N VAL A 1242 12.87 22.68 -53.34
CA VAL A 1242 12.35 23.03 -54.68
C VAL A 1242 12.94 22.10 -55.72
#